data_AF-A0A3P5YR48-F1
#
_entry.id   AF-A0A3P5YR48-F1
#
_cell.length_a   1.000
_cell.length_b   1.000
_cell.length_c   1.000
_cell.angle_alpha   90.00
_cell.angle_beta   90.00
_cell.angle_gamma   90.00
#
_symmetry.space_group_name_H-M   'P 1'
#
loop_
_entity.id
_entity.type
_entity.pdbx_description
1 polymer ?
#
loop_
_entity_poly.entity_id
_entity_poly.type
_entity_poly.pdbx_seq_one_letter_code
_entity_poly.pdbx_strand_id
1 'polypeptide(L)'
;MATGSLKKMASIDAQLRLIAPAKVSEDDKLVEYDALLLDRFLDILQDLHGEEVREFVQECYEVAADYDGNRNTEKLEELGNMLTSLDPGDSIVVTKSFSNMLSLANLAEEVQIAYRRRIKKLKKGDFADEASATTESDIEETLKRLLQLNKTPEEVFDALKNQTVDLVLTAHPTQSVRRSLLQKFGRIRDCLTQLYAKDITPDDKQELDEALQREIQAAFRTDEIRRTPPTPQDEMRAGMSYFHETIWKGVPKFLRRVDTALKNIGINERVPYNAPLIQFSSWMGGDRDGNPRVTPEVTRDVCLLARMMAANLYFSQIEDLMFEMSMWRCNEELRVRAEAQRCAKRDAKHYIEFWKQIPSSEPYRAILGDVRDKLYNTREHARQLLSSGVSDVPEDAVFTSVDQFLEPLELCYRSLCDCGDRPIADGSLLDFLRQVSTFGLALVKLDIRQESDRHTDVLDAITQHLGIGSYKEWSEDKRQEWLLSELSGKRPLFGPDLPKTEEIADVLDTFKVISELPYDSFGAYIISMATAPSDVLAVELLQRECGITHPLRVVPLFEKLADLENAPASVARLFSIEWYRNRINGKQEVMIGYSDSGKDAGRLSAAWQLYKTQEELVKVAKEFGVKLTMFHGRGGTVGRGGGPTHLAILSQPPDTIHGQLRVTVQGEVIEQSFGEEHLCFRTLQRFTAATLEHGMHPPVSPKPEWRVLMDEMAVIATEEYRSVVFKEPRFVEYFRLATPELEYGRMNIGSRPSKRKPSGGIESLRAIPWIFAWTQTRFHLPVWLGFGSAFKRVIQKDAKNLNMLKEMYNQWPFFRVTIDLVEMVFAKGDPGIAALYDRLLVSEELQPFGEQLRVNYQETRRLLLQVAGHKDILEGDPYLRQRLQLRDPYITTLNVCQAYTLKQIRDPSFHVKVRPHLSKDYMESSKPAAELVKLNPKSEYAPGLEDTVILTMKGIAAGDYYRYLAEFKSGNERG
;
A
#
# COMPACT_ATOMS: atom_id res chain seq x y z
N MET A 1 3.53 -36.47 28.77
CA MET A 1 3.21 -35.46 27.73
C MET A 1 4.38 -34.51 27.47
N ALA A 2 5.03 -33.92 28.49
CA ALA A 2 6.19 -33.01 28.31
C ALA A 2 7.37 -33.58 27.48
N THR A 3 7.70 -34.86 27.60
CA THR A 3 8.79 -35.51 26.84
C THR A 3 8.46 -35.81 25.36
N GLY A 4 7.17 -35.86 25.01
CA GLY A 4 6.72 -36.04 23.62
C GLY A 4 6.71 -34.72 22.85
N SER A 5 6.24 -33.63 23.47
CA SER A 5 6.27 -32.27 22.92
C SER A 5 7.71 -31.80 22.63
N LEU A 6 8.66 -32.05 23.53
CA LEU A 6 10.08 -31.71 23.33
C LEU A 6 10.73 -32.42 22.13
N LYS A 7 10.33 -33.66 21.80
CA LYS A 7 10.82 -34.38 20.62
C LYS A 7 10.20 -33.88 19.31
N LYS A 8 8.96 -33.40 19.36
CA LYS A 8 8.21 -32.89 18.19
C LYS A 8 8.62 -31.46 17.83
N MET A 9 8.81 -30.56 18.82
CA MET A 9 9.44 -29.24 18.62
C MET A 9 10.82 -29.36 17.95
N ALA A 10 11.61 -30.36 18.34
CA ALA A 10 12.93 -30.61 17.74
C ALA A 10 12.86 -31.02 16.26
N SER A 11 11.71 -31.48 15.75
CA SER A 11 11.53 -31.89 14.35
C SER A 11 11.29 -30.70 13.41
N ILE A 12 10.39 -29.79 13.78
CA ILE A 12 10.07 -28.59 12.99
C ILE A 12 11.23 -27.58 13.03
N ASP A 13 11.81 -27.35 14.21
CA ASP A 13 13.02 -26.53 14.35
C ASP A 13 14.18 -27.09 13.51
N ALA A 14 14.35 -28.42 13.46
CA ALA A 14 15.38 -29.04 12.63
C ALA A 14 15.13 -28.80 11.12
N GLN A 15 13.90 -28.93 10.64
CA GLN A 15 13.56 -28.67 9.23
C GLN A 15 13.75 -27.21 8.85
N LEU A 16 13.29 -26.28 9.68
CA LEU A 16 13.52 -24.85 9.46
C LEU A 16 15.01 -24.50 9.44
N ARG A 17 15.82 -25.16 10.28
CA ARG A 17 17.29 -25.03 10.25
C ARG A 17 17.94 -25.64 9.02
N LEU A 18 17.34 -26.63 8.37
CA LEU A 18 17.85 -27.13 7.08
C LEU A 18 17.65 -26.09 5.97
N ILE A 19 16.52 -25.36 6.01
CA ILE A 19 16.20 -24.28 5.06
C ILE A 19 17.08 -23.04 5.32
N ALA A 20 17.24 -22.66 6.59
CA ALA A 20 18.02 -21.50 7.04
C ALA A 20 19.08 -21.90 8.09
N PRO A 21 20.21 -22.51 7.66
CA PRO A 21 21.18 -23.11 8.58
C PRO A 21 22.05 -22.11 9.33
N ALA A 22 22.21 -20.90 8.81
CA ALA A 22 23.06 -19.87 9.39
C ALA A 22 22.21 -18.73 9.98
N LYS A 23 22.57 -18.31 11.19
CA LYS A 23 22.05 -17.06 11.77
C LYS A 23 22.57 -15.86 10.96
N VAL A 24 21.69 -14.93 10.62
CA VAL A 24 22.06 -13.69 9.89
C VAL A 24 22.51 -12.54 10.82
N SER A 25 22.28 -12.68 12.13
CA SER A 25 22.82 -11.82 13.18
C SER A 25 22.92 -12.58 14.52
N GLU A 26 23.68 -12.07 15.49
CA GLU A 26 23.82 -12.71 16.82
C GLU A 26 22.47 -12.82 17.57
N ASP A 27 21.59 -11.84 17.36
CA ASP A 27 20.25 -11.75 17.93
C ASP A 27 19.17 -12.33 16.99
N ASP A 28 19.56 -13.09 15.97
CA ASP A 28 18.63 -13.77 15.09
C ASP A 28 17.96 -14.94 15.83
N LYS A 29 16.65 -14.81 15.99
CA LYS A 29 15.73 -15.77 16.61
C LYS A 29 14.58 -16.11 15.68
N LEU A 30 14.65 -15.77 14.39
CA LEU A 30 13.50 -15.91 13.49
C LEU A 30 13.02 -17.37 13.40
N VAL A 31 13.96 -18.30 13.24
CA VAL A 31 13.67 -19.75 13.23
C VAL A 31 13.07 -20.22 14.56
N GLU A 32 13.55 -19.67 15.68
CA GLU A 32 13.08 -20.03 17.03
C GLU A 32 11.63 -19.54 17.24
N TYR A 33 11.32 -18.33 16.76
CA TYR A 33 9.98 -17.76 16.81
C TYR A 33 8.99 -18.54 15.92
N ASP A 34 9.40 -18.83 14.70
CA ASP A 34 8.56 -19.55 13.74
C ASP A 34 8.27 -20.97 14.23
N ALA A 35 9.30 -21.69 14.70
CA ALA A 35 9.13 -23.03 15.27
C ALA A 35 8.16 -23.04 16.47
N LEU A 36 8.24 -22.04 17.37
CA LEU A 36 7.31 -21.93 18.51
C LEU A 36 5.87 -21.72 18.05
N LEU A 37 5.64 -20.80 17.11
CA LEU A 37 4.30 -20.50 16.61
C LEU A 37 3.70 -21.69 15.87
N LEU A 38 4.49 -22.41 15.06
CA LEU A 38 4.05 -23.63 14.38
C LEU A 38 3.69 -24.73 15.36
N ASP A 39 4.53 -24.96 16.38
CA ASP A 39 4.26 -26.00 17.39
C ASP A 39 2.93 -25.73 18.11
N ARG A 40 2.71 -24.49 18.56
CA ARG A 40 1.45 -24.09 19.19
C ARG A 40 0.26 -24.18 18.24
N PHE A 41 0.44 -23.82 16.98
CA PHE A 41 -0.62 -23.93 15.99
C PHE A 41 -1.01 -25.39 15.73
N LEU A 42 -0.04 -26.30 15.60
CA LEU A 42 -0.29 -27.72 15.38
C LEU A 42 -0.94 -28.40 16.58
N ASP A 43 -0.58 -28.01 17.80
CA ASP A 43 -1.26 -28.48 19.02
C ASP A 43 -2.73 -28.04 19.03
N ILE A 44 -3.01 -26.77 18.71
CA ILE A 44 -4.39 -26.27 18.56
C ILE A 44 -5.15 -27.01 17.46
N LEU A 45 -4.48 -27.31 16.34
CA LEU A 45 -5.09 -28.04 15.22
C LEU A 45 -5.46 -29.46 15.62
N GLN A 46 -4.60 -30.12 16.40
CA GLN A 46 -4.86 -31.45 16.96
C GLN A 46 -6.06 -31.43 17.92
N ASP A 47 -6.13 -30.43 18.80
CA ASP A 47 -7.22 -30.32 19.77
C ASP A 47 -8.58 -30.07 19.10
N LEU A 48 -8.60 -29.35 17.96
CA LEU A 48 -9.83 -29.02 17.24
C LEU A 48 -10.27 -30.09 16.24
N HIS A 49 -9.34 -30.65 15.47
CA HIS A 49 -9.65 -31.50 14.31
C HIS A 49 -9.12 -32.94 14.43
N GLY A 50 -8.32 -33.24 15.47
CA GLY A 50 -7.74 -34.56 15.73
C GLY A 50 -6.31 -34.73 15.23
N GLU A 51 -5.64 -35.80 15.70
CA GLU A 51 -4.24 -36.09 15.41
C GLU A 51 -3.98 -36.37 13.91
N GLU A 52 -4.93 -37.01 13.21
CA GLU A 52 -4.78 -37.35 11.78
C GLU A 52 -4.65 -36.10 10.88
N VAL A 53 -5.40 -35.02 11.17
CA VAL A 53 -5.30 -33.76 10.42
C VAL A 53 -3.98 -33.04 10.74
N ARG A 54 -3.56 -33.06 12.02
CA ARG A 54 -2.27 -32.51 12.43
C ARG A 54 -1.11 -33.19 11.68
N GLU A 55 -1.07 -34.52 11.69
CA GLU A 55 -0.04 -35.31 11.01
C GLU A 55 -0.05 -35.02 9.50
N PHE A 56 -1.23 -34.99 8.87
CA PHE A 56 -1.33 -34.69 7.45
C PHE A 56 -0.82 -33.28 7.08
N VAL A 57 -1.17 -32.26 7.86
CA VAL A 57 -0.67 -30.89 7.65
C VAL A 57 0.84 -30.82 7.85
N GLN A 58 1.37 -31.51 8.86
CA GLN A 58 2.79 -31.61 9.09
C GLN A 58 3.50 -32.30 7.92
N GLU A 59 3.04 -33.47 7.47
CA GLU A 59 3.62 -34.19 6.33
C GLU A 59 3.63 -33.32 5.04
N CYS A 60 2.55 -32.60 4.77
CA CYS A 60 2.49 -31.67 3.63
C CYS A 60 3.58 -30.58 3.72
N TYR A 61 3.78 -30.03 4.92
CA TYR A 61 4.83 -29.03 5.17
C TYR A 61 6.22 -29.62 4.96
N GLU A 62 6.47 -30.84 5.43
CA GLU A 62 7.76 -31.54 5.29
C GLU A 62 8.10 -31.82 3.83
N VAL A 63 7.13 -32.32 3.05
CA VAL A 63 7.31 -32.58 1.61
C VAL A 63 7.58 -31.29 0.84
N ALA A 64 6.91 -30.19 1.18
CA ALA A 64 7.16 -28.88 0.58
C ALA A 64 8.54 -28.32 0.96
N ALA A 65 8.94 -28.43 2.22
CA ALA A 65 10.28 -28.03 2.69
C ALA A 65 11.40 -28.81 1.98
N ASP A 66 11.22 -30.12 1.78
CA ASP A 66 12.14 -30.97 1.02
C ASP A 66 12.25 -30.54 -0.45
N TYR A 67 11.13 -30.16 -1.07
CA TYR A 67 11.11 -29.59 -2.40
C TYR A 67 11.90 -28.28 -2.45
N ASP A 68 11.70 -27.36 -1.51
CA ASP A 68 12.36 -26.06 -1.54
C ASP A 68 13.88 -26.15 -1.32
N GLY A 69 14.34 -27.16 -0.59
CA GLY A 69 15.76 -27.47 -0.39
C GLY A 69 16.44 -28.10 -1.61
N ASN A 70 15.78 -29.05 -2.28
CA ASN A 70 16.41 -29.88 -3.33
C ASN A 70 15.89 -29.63 -4.76
N ARG A 71 14.78 -28.91 -4.90
CA ARG A 71 14.04 -28.63 -6.16
C ARG A 71 13.70 -29.88 -6.98
N ASN A 72 13.44 -31.02 -6.31
CA ASN A 72 13.00 -32.24 -6.98
C ASN A 72 11.50 -32.17 -7.31
N THR A 73 11.15 -32.05 -8.59
CA THR A 73 9.76 -31.92 -9.06
C THR A 73 8.87 -33.12 -8.72
N GLU A 74 9.42 -34.31 -8.48
CA GLU A 74 8.65 -35.49 -8.04
C GLU A 74 7.95 -35.22 -6.69
N LYS A 75 8.54 -34.39 -5.82
CA LYS A 75 7.93 -33.99 -4.54
C LYS A 75 6.67 -33.14 -4.71
N LEU A 76 6.58 -32.35 -5.79
CA LEU A 76 5.35 -31.61 -6.11
C LEU A 76 4.22 -32.55 -6.52
N GLU A 77 4.52 -33.66 -7.17
CA GLU A 77 3.54 -34.70 -7.52
C GLU A 77 3.09 -35.48 -6.29
N GLU A 78 4.04 -35.84 -5.43
CA GLU A 78 3.75 -36.47 -4.13
C GLU A 78 2.77 -35.60 -3.33
N LEU A 79 3.09 -34.32 -3.18
CA LEU A 79 2.24 -33.34 -2.50
C LEU A 79 0.88 -33.17 -3.19
N GLY A 80 0.86 -33.16 -4.52
CA GLY A 80 -0.36 -33.12 -5.33
C GLY A 80 -1.28 -34.32 -5.10
N ASN A 81 -0.72 -35.52 -5.06
CA ASN A 81 -1.46 -36.76 -4.78
C ASN A 81 -2.01 -36.78 -3.35
N MET A 82 -1.26 -36.25 -2.38
CA MET A 82 -1.74 -36.09 -1.02
C MET A 82 -2.94 -35.13 -0.97
N LEU A 83 -2.79 -33.93 -1.51
CA LEU A 83 -3.81 -32.87 -1.44
C LEU A 83 -5.08 -33.20 -2.22
N THR A 84 -4.95 -33.76 -3.43
CA THR A 84 -6.11 -34.12 -4.26
C THR A 84 -6.95 -35.25 -3.68
N SER A 85 -6.36 -36.08 -2.84
CA SER A 85 -7.08 -37.18 -2.20
C SER A 85 -8.01 -36.72 -1.08
N LEU A 86 -7.93 -35.47 -0.62
CA LEU A 86 -8.80 -34.92 0.43
C LEU A 86 -10.23 -34.72 -0.08
N ASP A 87 -11.21 -34.86 0.81
CA ASP A 87 -12.56 -34.38 0.52
C ASP A 87 -12.62 -32.84 0.66
N PRO A 88 -13.70 -32.18 0.20
CA PRO A 88 -13.77 -30.73 0.22
C PRO A 88 -13.70 -30.09 1.62
N GLY A 89 -14.22 -30.77 2.65
CA GLY A 89 -14.15 -30.27 4.03
C GLY A 89 -12.72 -30.22 4.54
N ASP A 90 -12.00 -31.34 4.38
CA ASP A 90 -10.58 -31.42 4.74
C ASP A 90 -9.71 -30.47 3.90
N SER A 91 -10.03 -30.31 2.62
CA SER A 91 -9.32 -29.39 1.71
C SER A 91 -9.37 -27.94 2.22
N ILE A 92 -10.53 -27.49 2.73
CA ILE A 92 -10.68 -26.15 3.32
C ILE A 92 -9.84 -26.05 4.60
N VAL A 93 -9.92 -27.05 5.49
CA VAL A 93 -9.19 -27.04 6.77
C VAL A 93 -7.68 -27.00 6.52
N VAL A 94 -7.15 -27.87 5.67
CA VAL A 94 -5.72 -27.93 5.33
C VAL A 94 -5.27 -26.61 4.71
N THR A 95 -6.00 -26.08 3.72
CA THR A 95 -5.63 -24.81 3.06
C THR A 95 -5.66 -23.64 4.04
N LYS A 96 -6.69 -23.58 4.90
CA LYS A 96 -6.82 -22.56 5.94
C LYS A 96 -5.68 -22.64 6.95
N SER A 97 -5.26 -23.84 7.32
CA SER A 97 -4.10 -24.08 8.19
C SER A 97 -2.83 -23.50 7.61
N PHE A 98 -2.52 -23.78 6.32
CA PHE A 98 -1.35 -23.20 5.66
C PHE A 98 -1.40 -21.67 5.54
N SER A 99 -2.58 -21.09 5.27
CA SER A 99 -2.78 -19.63 5.28
C SER A 99 -2.51 -19.02 6.66
N ASN A 100 -2.96 -19.67 7.73
CA ASN A 100 -2.75 -19.22 9.11
C ASN A 100 -1.30 -19.36 9.55
N MET A 101 -0.66 -20.51 9.29
CA MET A 101 0.76 -20.72 9.59
C MET A 101 1.64 -19.68 8.90
N LEU A 102 1.35 -19.37 7.63
CA LEU A 102 2.03 -18.30 6.89
C LEU A 102 1.79 -16.91 7.50
N SER A 103 0.58 -16.63 7.99
CA SER A 103 0.30 -15.37 8.70
C SER A 103 1.12 -15.28 10.00
N LEU A 104 1.23 -16.37 10.76
CA LEU A 104 2.07 -16.45 11.96
C LEU A 104 3.56 -16.26 11.65
N ALA A 105 4.07 -16.86 10.58
CA ALA A 105 5.45 -16.67 10.13
C ALA A 105 5.73 -15.19 9.80
N ASN A 106 4.78 -14.50 9.16
CA ASN A 106 4.90 -13.06 8.91
C ASN A 106 4.95 -12.23 10.21
N LEU A 107 4.17 -12.59 11.24
CA LEU A 107 4.24 -11.92 12.55
C LEU A 107 5.60 -12.15 13.25
N ALA A 108 6.15 -13.37 13.16
CA ALA A 108 7.49 -13.66 13.67
C ALA A 108 8.56 -12.81 12.97
N GLU A 109 8.45 -12.63 11.65
CA GLU A 109 9.33 -11.73 10.91
C GLU A 109 9.22 -10.27 11.36
N GLU A 110 7.99 -9.77 11.55
CA GLU A 110 7.76 -8.40 12.01
C GLU A 110 8.41 -8.15 13.37
N VAL A 111 8.23 -9.08 14.32
CA VAL A 111 8.88 -9.04 15.63
C VAL A 111 10.41 -9.09 15.50
N GLN A 112 10.94 -10.00 14.69
CA GLN A 112 12.39 -10.08 14.46
C GLN A 112 12.94 -8.77 13.89
N ILE A 113 12.25 -8.13 12.94
CA ILE A 113 12.69 -6.86 12.35
C ILE A 113 12.59 -5.72 13.37
N ALA A 114 11.48 -5.63 14.11
CA ALA A 114 11.20 -4.57 15.08
C ALA A 114 12.26 -4.51 16.19
N TYR A 115 12.72 -5.67 16.68
CA TYR A 115 13.65 -5.76 17.82
C TYR A 115 15.09 -6.07 17.44
N ARG A 116 15.40 -6.28 16.16
CA ARG A 116 16.79 -6.46 15.70
C ARG A 116 17.67 -5.27 16.09
N ARG A 117 18.81 -5.57 16.70
CA ARG A 117 19.82 -4.59 17.06
C ARG A 117 20.48 -4.03 15.80
N ARG A 118 20.60 -2.69 15.71
CA ARG A 118 21.40 -2.03 14.67
C ARG A 118 22.89 -2.24 14.95
N ILE A 119 23.62 -2.83 14.01
CA ILE A 119 25.08 -3.07 14.09
C ILE A 119 25.79 -2.11 13.13
N LYS A 120 26.40 -1.05 13.67
CA LYS A 120 27.08 -0.02 12.86
C LYS A 120 28.20 -0.56 11.97
N LYS A 121 28.84 -1.66 12.36
CA LYS A 121 29.93 -2.30 11.58
C LYS A 121 29.46 -2.94 10.26
N LEU A 122 28.15 -3.13 10.05
CA LEU A 122 27.61 -3.65 8.79
C LEU A 122 27.58 -2.60 7.67
N LYS A 123 27.67 -1.31 8.00
CA LYS A 123 27.66 -0.22 7.02
C LYS A 123 28.96 -0.21 6.22
N LYS A 124 28.85 -0.14 4.89
CA LYS A 124 29.99 0.01 3.97
C LYS A 124 30.42 1.47 3.77
N GLY A 125 29.51 2.41 4.07
CA GLY A 125 29.75 3.86 3.97
C GLY A 125 29.38 4.45 2.60
N ASP A 126 28.59 3.74 1.79
CA ASP A 126 28.12 4.20 0.48
C ASP A 126 26.57 4.22 0.41
N PHE A 127 26.02 4.61 -0.74
CA PHE A 127 24.56 4.66 -0.92
C PHE A 127 23.89 3.28 -0.87
N ALA A 128 24.64 2.18 -1.01
CA ALA A 128 24.08 0.84 -0.97
C ALA A 128 23.59 0.46 0.44
N ASP A 129 24.14 1.11 1.48
CA ASP A 129 23.68 0.96 2.86
C ASP A 129 22.20 1.34 3.01
N GLU A 130 21.70 2.29 2.21
CA GLU A 130 20.31 2.75 2.24
C GLU A 130 19.33 1.76 1.58
N ALA A 131 19.82 0.64 1.06
CA ALA A 131 18.98 -0.38 0.44
C ALA A 131 18.36 -1.36 1.46
N SER A 132 18.89 -1.44 2.68
CA SER A 132 18.40 -2.38 3.70
C SER A 132 18.16 -1.69 5.04
N ALA A 133 17.07 -2.07 5.72
CA ALA A 133 16.72 -1.52 7.03
C ALA A 133 17.78 -1.80 8.13
N THR A 134 18.67 -2.77 7.91
CA THR A 134 19.76 -3.09 8.84
C THR A 134 20.94 -2.11 8.76
N THR A 135 21.11 -1.48 7.59
CA THR A 135 22.21 -0.56 7.27
C THR A 135 21.74 0.87 7.01
N GLU A 136 20.45 1.10 6.79
CA GLU A 136 19.89 2.43 6.49
C GLU A 136 20.21 3.46 7.58
N SER A 137 20.43 4.69 7.15
CA SER A 137 20.65 5.83 8.06
C SER A 137 19.35 6.18 8.78
N ASP A 138 19.44 6.38 10.10
CA ASP A 138 18.36 7.05 10.83
C ASP A 138 18.36 8.56 10.54
N ILE A 139 17.37 9.28 11.09
CA ILE A 139 17.25 10.71 10.84
C ILE A 139 18.49 11.47 11.36
N GLU A 140 19.05 11.11 12.52
CA GLU A 140 20.20 11.81 13.08
C GLU A 140 21.49 11.53 12.29
N GLU A 141 21.70 10.28 11.86
CA GLU A 141 22.79 9.91 10.96
C GLU A 141 22.70 10.68 9.63
N THR A 142 21.49 10.84 9.09
CA THR A 142 21.23 11.64 7.89
C THR A 142 21.57 13.12 8.11
N LEU A 143 21.12 13.72 9.22
CA LEU A 143 21.44 15.12 9.54
C LEU A 143 22.96 15.33 9.66
N LYS A 144 23.66 14.43 10.36
CA LYS A 144 25.12 14.49 10.51
C LYS A 144 25.85 14.34 9.17
N ARG A 145 25.37 13.46 8.28
CA ARG A 145 25.91 13.32 6.91
C ARG A 145 25.74 14.61 6.12
N LEU A 146 24.60 15.28 6.20
CA LEU A 146 24.39 16.57 5.53
C LEU A 146 25.34 17.66 6.02
N LEU A 147 25.64 17.71 7.33
CA LEU A 147 26.65 18.63 7.86
C LEU A 147 28.07 18.33 7.33
N GLN A 148 28.42 17.05 7.19
CA GLN A 148 29.69 16.64 6.57
C GLN A 148 29.78 17.03 5.08
N LEU A 149 28.62 17.21 4.43
CA LEU A 149 28.50 17.71 3.05
C LEU A 149 28.40 19.25 2.98
N ASN A 150 28.86 19.96 4.03
CA ASN A 150 28.90 21.42 4.13
C ASN A 150 27.52 22.11 4.14
N LYS A 151 26.45 21.43 4.55
CA LYS A 151 25.17 22.08 4.86
C LYS A 151 25.20 22.65 6.26
N THR A 152 24.59 23.81 6.50
CA THR A 152 24.49 24.35 7.87
C THR A 152 23.30 23.74 8.62
N PRO A 153 23.34 23.69 9.97
CA PRO A 153 22.19 23.27 10.77
C PRO A 153 20.91 24.06 10.45
N GLU A 154 21.04 25.35 10.15
CA GLU A 154 19.91 26.23 9.82
C GLU A 154 19.30 25.91 8.46
N GLU A 155 20.11 25.61 7.44
CA GLU A 155 19.63 25.17 6.13
C GLU A 155 18.84 23.86 6.25
N VAL A 156 19.36 22.91 7.04
CA VAL A 156 18.70 21.63 7.32
C VAL A 156 17.36 21.84 8.03
N PHE A 157 17.33 22.71 9.04
CA PHE A 157 16.10 23.03 9.75
C PHE A 157 15.07 23.71 8.85
N ASP A 158 15.50 24.63 7.98
CA ASP A 158 14.58 25.32 7.07
C ASP A 158 14.00 24.40 5.99
N ALA A 159 14.80 23.49 5.45
CA ALA A 159 14.29 22.47 4.53
C ALA A 159 13.28 21.54 5.21
N LEU A 160 13.53 21.12 6.47
CA LEU A 160 12.59 20.31 7.24
C LEU A 160 11.26 21.03 7.48
N LYS A 161 11.27 22.34 7.79
CA LYS A 161 10.02 23.11 7.96
C LYS A 161 9.18 23.17 6.68
N ASN A 162 9.83 23.19 5.52
CA ASN A 162 9.19 23.30 4.21
C ASN A 162 8.93 21.93 3.54
N GLN A 163 9.34 20.84 4.19
CA GLN A 163 9.19 19.49 3.69
C GLN A 163 7.79 18.93 3.98
N THR A 164 7.27 18.14 3.05
CA THR A 164 6.05 17.33 3.22
C THR A 164 6.23 15.97 2.58
N VAL A 165 5.95 14.92 3.36
CA VAL A 165 5.74 13.55 2.86
C VAL A 165 4.25 13.24 2.95
N ASP A 166 3.58 13.05 1.81
CA ASP A 166 2.17 12.65 1.75
C ASP A 166 2.04 11.17 1.34
N LEU A 167 1.54 10.36 2.26
CA LEU A 167 1.39 8.92 2.12
C LEU A 167 -0.06 8.57 1.76
N VAL A 168 -0.27 8.13 0.52
CA VAL A 168 -1.61 7.89 -0.03
C VAL A 168 -2.02 6.43 0.17
N LEU A 169 -2.90 6.18 1.14
CA LEU A 169 -3.40 4.85 1.46
C LEU A 169 -4.42 4.34 0.45
N THR A 170 -4.43 3.04 0.26
CA THR A 170 -5.01 2.46 -0.94
C THR A 170 -5.52 1.06 -0.62
N ALA A 171 -6.69 0.67 -1.15
CA ALA A 171 -7.34 -0.60 -0.77
C ALA A 171 -6.46 -1.83 -1.04
N HIS A 172 -6.58 -2.84 -0.19
CA HIS A 172 -5.91 -4.13 -0.34
C HIS A 172 -6.56 -4.94 -1.47
N PRO A 173 -5.78 -5.50 -2.42
CA PRO A 173 -6.31 -6.21 -3.60
C PRO A 173 -6.95 -7.58 -3.33
N THR A 174 -6.86 -8.10 -2.10
CA THR A 174 -7.22 -9.49 -1.77
C THR A 174 -7.80 -9.67 -0.36
N GLN A 175 -7.33 -8.89 0.60
CA GLN A 175 -7.72 -9.02 2.00
C GLN A 175 -7.97 -7.66 2.65
N SER A 176 -9.23 -7.31 2.90
CA SER A 176 -9.53 -6.30 3.92
C SER A 176 -9.45 -6.97 5.29
N VAL A 177 -8.23 -7.03 5.88
CA VAL A 177 -8.03 -7.53 7.24
C VAL A 177 -8.91 -6.72 8.19
N ARG A 178 -9.75 -7.40 8.98
CA ARG A 178 -10.63 -6.71 9.93
C ARG A 178 -9.79 -6.19 11.08
N ARG A 179 -10.17 -5.05 11.67
CA ARG A 179 -9.55 -4.52 12.89
C ARG A 179 -9.42 -5.56 14.01
N SER A 180 -10.43 -6.42 14.16
CA SER A 180 -10.41 -7.50 15.14
C SER A 180 -9.25 -8.47 14.96
N LEU A 181 -8.83 -8.73 13.72
CA LEU A 181 -7.70 -9.60 13.42
C LEU A 181 -6.37 -8.87 13.62
N LEU A 182 -6.28 -7.59 13.23
CA LEU A 182 -5.10 -6.75 13.52
C LEU A 182 -4.78 -6.69 15.02
N GLN A 183 -5.80 -6.56 15.86
CA GLN A 183 -5.62 -6.57 17.31
C GLN A 183 -5.17 -7.94 17.86
N LYS A 184 -5.63 -9.04 17.25
CA LYS A 184 -5.15 -10.39 17.60
C LYS A 184 -3.70 -10.56 17.21
N PHE A 185 -3.33 -10.11 16.02
CA PHE A 185 -1.95 -10.11 15.54
C PHE A 185 -1.04 -9.26 16.43
N GLY A 186 -1.51 -8.07 16.85
CA GLY A 186 -0.83 -7.24 17.85
C GLY A 186 -0.54 -8.02 19.14
N ARG A 187 -1.56 -8.65 19.74
CA ARG A 187 -1.39 -9.45 20.96
C ARG A 187 -0.46 -10.65 20.78
N ILE A 188 -0.49 -11.32 19.63
CA ILE A 188 0.45 -12.41 19.32
C ILE A 188 1.90 -11.89 19.28
N ARG A 189 2.14 -10.73 18.63
CA ARG A 189 3.45 -10.08 18.60
C ARG A 189 3.91 -9.69 20.02
N ASP A 190 3.02 -9.11 20.83
CA ASP A 190 3.32 -8.74 22.21
C ASP A 190 3.71 -9.96 23.06
N CYS A 191 2.93 -11.04 23.00
CA CYS A 191 3.24 -12.29 23.69
C CYS A 191 4.61 -12.85 23.27
N LEU A 192 4.89 -12.87 21.96
CA LEU A 192 6.16 -13.36 21.43
C LEU A 192 7.36 -12.55 21.92
N THR A 193 7.23 -11.22 21.98
CA THR A 193 8.30 -10.35 22.49
C THR A 193 8.57 -10.56 23.98
N GLN A 194 7.50 -10.69 24.77
CA GLN A 194 7.59 -10.84 26.22
C GLN A 194 8.15 -12.22 26.61
N LEU A 195 7.77 -13.29 25.90
CA LEU A 195 8.26 -14.66 26.13
C LEU A 195 9.78 -14.80 26.01
N TYR A 196 10.42 -13.97 25.18
CA TYR A 196 11.87 -13.97 24.97
C TYR A 196 12.60 -12.83 25.68
N ALA A 197 11.94 -12.17 26.65
CA ALA A 197 12.59 -11.25 27.58
C ALA A 197 13.67 -11.99 28.40
N LYS A 198 14.75 -11.28 28.77
CA LYS A 198 15.92 -11.89 29.41
C LYS A 198 15.65 -12.46 30.81
N ASP A 199 14.81 -11.78 31.58
CA ASP A 199 14.59 -12.05 33.01
C ASP A 199 13.12 -12.38 33.30
N ILE A 200 12.50 -13.21 32.45
CA ILE A 200 11.11 -13.66 32.63
C ILE A 200 11.02 -14.76 33.69
N THR A 201 10.05 -14.67 34.60
CA THR A 201 9.81 -15.73 35.60
C THR A 201 9.16 -16.95 34.96
N PRO A 202 9.30 -18.17 35.54
CA PRO A 202 8.63 -19.35 35.02
C PRO A 202 7.10 -19.21 34.96
N ASP A 203 6.50 -18.56 35.95
CA ASP A 203 5.06 -18.35 36.04
C ASP A 203 4.59 -17.37 34.95
N ASP A 204 5.26 -16.22 34.80
CA ASP A 204 4.96 -15.25 33.73
C ASP A 204 5.09 -15.89 32.34
N LYS A 205 6.11 -16.75 32.16
CA LYS A 205 6.32 -17.47 30.90
C LYS A 205 5.17 -18.44 30.61
N GLN A 206 4.67 -19.13 31.63
CA GLN A 206 3.53 -20.03 31.47
C GLN A 206 2.26 -19.23 31.12
N GLU A 207 1.97 -18.15 31.84
CA GLU A 207 0.81 -17.28 31.57
C GLU A 207 0.85 -16.68 30.16
N LEU A 208 2.03 -16.26 29.70
CA LEU A 208 2.21 -15.73 28.35
C LEU A 208 2.09 -16.79 27.26
N ASP A 209 2.53 -18.04 27.51
CA ASP A 209 2.34 -19.15 26.58
C ASP A 209 0.86 -19.54 26.45
N GLU A 210 0.12 -19.55 27.56
CA GLU A 210 -1.33 -19.74 27.57
C GLU A 210 -2.06 -18.60 26.84
N ALA A 211 -1.63 -17.35 27.04
CA ALA A 211 -2.16 -16.20 26.31
C ALA A 211 -1.89 -16.30 24.80
N LEU A 212 -0.68 -16.70 24.40
CA LEU A 212 -0.30 -16.91 23.00
C LEU A 212 -1.19 -17.98 22.34
N GLN A 213 -1.35 -19.14 22.98
CA GLN A 213 -2.22 -20.22 22.49
C GLN A 213 -3.66 -19.74 22.29
N ARG A 214 -4.21 -19.01 23.27
CA ARG A 214 -5.56 -18.45 23.20
C ARG A 214 -5.73 -17.48 22.04
N GLU A 215 -4.76 -16.60 21.79
CA GLU A 215 -4.84 -15.64 20.69
C GLU A 215 -4.67 -16.30 19.32
N ILE A 216 -3.77 -17.29 19.18
CA ILE A 216 -3.64 -18.09 17.95
C ILE A 216 -4.94 -18.83 17.63
N GLN A 217 -5.53 -19.51 18.63
CA GLN A 217 -6.80 -20.21 18.44
C GLN A 217 -7.94 -19.24 18.08
N ALA A 218 -7.97 -18.06 18.70
CA ALA A 218 -8.97 -17.04 18.39
C ALA A 218 -8.81 -16.47 16.98
N ALA A 219 -7.58 -16.33 16.48
CA ALA A 219 -7.32 -15.96 15.09
C ALA A 219 -7.80 -17.06 14.14
N PHE A 220 -7.39 -18.32 14.36
CA PHE A 220 -7.75 -19.47 13.52
C PHE A 220 -9.26 -19.73 13.43
N ARG A 221 -10.00 -19.59 14.55
CA ARG A 221 -11.46 -19.77 14.56
C ARG A 221 -12.23 -18.58 13.98
N THR A 222 -11.57 -17.45 13.73
CA THR A 222 -12.21 -16.31 13.06
C THR A 222 -12.28 -16.58 11.56
N ASP A 223 -13.44 -16.39 10.93
CA ASP A 223 -13.62 -16.65 9.50
C ASP A 223 -12.88 -15.62 8.64
N GLU A 224 -11.87 -16.07 7.88
CA GLU A 224 -11.07 -15.27 6.94
C GLU A 224 -11.80 -15.07 5.60
N ILE A 225 -12.74 -15.97 5.25
CA ILE A 225 -13.47 -15.89 4.00
C ILE A 225 -14.62 -14.91 4.18
N ARG A 226 -14.52 -13.77 3.49
CA ARG A 226 -15.65 -12.86 3.33
C ARG A 226 -16.61 -13.46 2.30
N ARG A 227 -17.69 -14.06 2.80
CA ARG A 227 -18.77 -14.63 1.97
C ARG A 227 -19.53 -13.57 1.18
N THR A 228 -19.62 -12.37 1.73
CA THR A 228 -20.13 -11.18 1.04
C THR A 228 -18.98 -10.29 0.57
N PRO A 229 -18.98 -9.82 -0.68
CA PRO A 229 -17.96 -8.89 -1.15
C PRO A 229 -17.93 -7.64 -0.26
N PRO A 230 -16.74 -7.09 0.06
CA PRO A 230 -16.64 -5.85 0.81
C PRO A 230 -17.27 -4.69 0.03
N THR A 231 -18.02 -3.84 0.73
CA THR A 231 -18.41 -2.53 0.19
C THR A 231 -17.20 -1.59 0.16
N PRO A 232 -17.17 -0.56 -0.70
CA PRO A 232 -16.11 0.45 -0.65
C PRO A 232 -16.00 1.14 0.73
N GLN A 233 -17.13 1.33 1.43
CA GLN A 233 -17.15 1.84 2.80
C GLN A 233 -16.43 0.90 3.78
N ASP A 234 -16.58 -0.43 3.63
CA ASP A 234 -15.85 -1.41 4.44
C ASP A 234 -14.34 -1.39 4.16
N GLU A 235 -13.93 -1.23 2.90
CA GLU A 235 -12.52 -1.09 2.54
C GLU A 235 -11.91 0.15 3.20
N MET A 236 -12.62 1.27 3.18
CA MET A 236 -12.19 2.50 3.86
C MET A 236 -12.05 2.29 5.37
N ARG A 237 -13.06 1.71 6.04
CA ARG A 237 -13.01 1.41 7.48
C ARG A 237 -11.86 0.47 7.84
N ALA A 238 -11.60 -0.55 7.01
CA ALA A 238 -10.49 -1.46 7.22
C ALA A 238 -9.16 -0.71 7.12
N GLY A 239 -8.95 0.10 6.08
CA GLY A 239 -7.75 0.92 5.92
C GLY A 239 -7.51 1.92 7.05
N MET A 240 -8.58 2.50 7.61
CA MET A 240 -8.47 3.43 8.75
C MET A 240 -8.06 2.75 10.07
N SER A 241 -8.09 1.41 10.14
CA SER A 241 -7.73 0.68 11.36
C SER A 241 -6.28 0.92 11.76
N TYR A 242 -5.36 1.08 10.81
CA TYR A 242 -3.95 1.37 11.07
C TYR A 242 -3.71 2.72 11.75
N PHE A 243 -4.60 3.70 11.56
CA PHE A 243 -4.53 4.96 12.32
C PHE A 243 -4.76 4.71 13.79
N HIS A 244 -5.85 4.02 14.11
CA HIS A 244 -6.20 3.75 15.50
C HIS A 244 -5.14 2.90 16.21
N GLU A 245 -4.56 1.90 15.54
CA GLU A 245 -3.66 0.96 16.18
C GLU A 245 -2.22 1.49 16.29
N THR A 246 -1.66 2.16 15.26
CA THR A 246 -0.22 2.54 15.28
C THR A 246 0.08 3.97 14.82
N ILE A 247 -0.51 4.45 13.71
CA ILE A 247 -0.07 5.72 13.07
C ILE A 247 -0.38 6.92 13.98
N TRP A 248 -1.53 6.91 14.67
CA TRP A 248 -1.97 7.98 15.56
C TRP A 248 -0.94 8.32 16.65
N LYS A 249 -0.33 7.29 17.24
CA LYS A 249 0.74 7.42 18.25
C LYS A 249 2.13 7.50 17.62
N GLY A 250 2.31 6.87 16.46
CA GLY A 250 3.59 6.79 15.75
C GLY A 250 4.10 8.13 15.24
N VAL A 251 3.20 8.97 14.69
CA VAL A 251 3.57 10.30 14.17
C VAL A 251 4.16 11.22 15.24
N PRO A 252 3.48 11.54 16.35
CA PRO A 252 4.05 12.43 17.37
C PRO A 252 5.35 11.87 17.98
N LYS A 253 5.42 10.55 18.19
CA LYS A 253 6.65 9.87 18.65
C LYS A 253 7.82 10.06 17.67
N PHE A 254 7.55 9.99 16.37
CA PHE A 254 8.55 10.25 15.34
C PHE A 254 8.95 11.74 15.28
N LEU A 255 8.00 12.67 15.29
CA LEU A 255 8.31 14.11 15.27
C LEU A 255 9.14 14.53 16.50
N ARG A 256 8.90 13.90 17.66
CA ARG A 256 9.74 14.07 18.86
C ARG A 256 11.16 13.55 18.66
N ARG A 257 11.37 12.49 17.85
CA ARG A 257 12.72 12.04 17.46
C ARG A 257 13.42 13.08 16.58
N VAL A 258 12.69 13.73 15.66
CA VAL A 258 13.25 14.80 14.83
C VAL A 258 13.72 15.96 15.71
N ASP A 259 12.93 16.37 16.70
CA ASP A 259 13.36 17.39 17.68
C ASP A 259 14.66 17.01 18.40
N THR A 260 14.80 15.74 18.82
CA THR A 260 16.03 15.27 19.46
C THR A 260 17.21 15.30 18.50
N ALA A 261 17.03 14.87 17.25
CA ALA A 261 18.08 14.88 16.24
C ALA A 261 18.55 16.31 15.91
N LEU A 262 17.62 17.28 15.84
CA LEU A 262 17.91 18.70 15.66
C LEU A 262 18.74 19.28 16.82
N LYS A 263 18.37 18.99 18.07
CA LYS A 263 19.15 19.40 19.24
C LYS A 263 20.57 18.86 19.22
N ASN A 264 20.76 17.61 18.79
CA ASN A 264 22.06 16.97 18.70
C ASN A 264 22.99 17.59 17.65
N ILE A 265 22.46 18.38 16.71
CA ILE A 265 23.24 19.15 15.73
C ILE A 265 23.33 20.65 16.05
N GLY A 266 22.84 21.08 17.21
CA GLY A 266 22.94 22.47 17.68
C GLY A 266 21.69 23.34 17.48
N ILE A 267 20.61 22.80 16.92
CA ILE A 267 19.33 23.51 16.79
C ILE A 267 18.52 23.35 18.09
N ASN A 268 18.44 24.41 18.88
CA ASN A 268 17.72 24.42 20.16
C ASN A 268 16.20 24.63 20.01
N GLU A 269 15.70 24.67 18.78
CA GLU A 269 14.27 24.77 18.45
C GLU A 269 13.68 23.40 18.13
N ARG A 270 12.37 23.26 18.36
CA ARG A 270 11.60 22.11 17.90
C ARG A 270 11.07 22.38 16.51
N VAL A 271 10.74 21.33 15.76
CA VAL A 271 9.95 21.50 14.54
C VAL A 271 8.62 22.15 14.92
N PRO A 272 8.23 23.28 14.29
CA PRO A 272 6.95 23.92 14.53
C PRO A 272 5.81 22.90 14.43
N TYR A 273 4.88 22.91 15.39
CA TYR A 273 3.80 21.91 15.46
C TYR A 273 2.87 21.94 14.24
N ASN A 274 2.79 23.10 13.57
CA ASN A 274 2.00 23.35 12.37
C ASN A 274 2.75 23.06 11.06
N ALA A 275 4.01 22.61 11.11
CA ALA A 275 4.74 22.19 9.92
C ALA A 275 4.17 20.85 9.40
N PRO A 276 3.67 20.78 8.16
CA PRO A 276 3.04 19.57 7.62
C PRO A 276 4.11 18.58 7.11
N LEU A 277 4.98 18.11 8.01
CA LEU A 277 6.10 17.24 7.64
C LEU A 277 5.63 15.89 7.10
N ILE A 278 4.54 15.37 7.66
CA ILE A 278 3.88 14.12 7.24
C ILE A 278 2.40 14.42 7.06
N GLN A 279 1.81 13.90 5.99
CA GLN A 279 0.39 13.95 5.68
C GLN A 279 -0.06 12.58 5.20
N PHE A 280 -1.36 12.31 5.32
CA PHE A 280 -1.95 11.08 4.81
C PHE A 280 -3.13 11.40 3.90
N SER A 281 -3.19 10.69 2.78
CA SER A 281 -4.30 10.73 1.84
C SER A 281 -4.89 9.34 1.67
N SER A 282 -6.06 9.24 1.01
CA SER A 282 -6.72 7.97 0.74
C SER A 282 -7.35 7.96 -0.64
N TRP A 283 -7.37 6.78 -1.27
CA TRP A 283 -8.16 6.49 -2.49
C TRP A 283 -9.42 5.67 -2.22
N MET A 284 -9.60 5.18 -0.99
CA MET A 284 -10.70 4.28 -0.63
C MET A 284 -12.02 5.07 -0.59
N GLY A 285 -12.87 4.87 -1.60
CA GLY A 285 -14.13 5.59 -1.81
C GLY A 285 -14.05 6.83 -2.71
N GLY A 286 -12.86 7.17 -3.24
CA GLY A 286 -12.66 8.28 -4.17
C GLY A 286 -12.17 7.85 -5.56
N ASP A 287 -11.41 6.75 -5.64
CA ASP A 287 -10.93 6.18 -6.90
C ASP A 287 -11.99 5.29 -7.56
N ARG A 288 -12.65 5.87 -8.57
CA ARG A 288 -13.74 5.28 -9.37
C ARG A 288 -13.34 4.86 -10.77
N ASP A 289 -12.06 5.00 -11.13
CA ASP A 289 -11.50 4.55 -12.42
C ASP A 289 -11.82 3.06 -12.64
N GLY A 290 -12.75 2.82 -13.56
CA GLY A 290 -13.29 1.51 -13.87
C GLY A 290 -13.98 0.77 -12.72
N ASN A 291 -14.39 1.47 -11.65
CA ASN A 291 -15.11 0.86 -10.54
C ASN A 291 -16.49 1.49 -10.35
N PRO A 292 -17.54 0.97 -11.01
CA PRO A 292 -18.89 1.54 -10.89
C PRO A 292 -19.49 1.38 -9.49
N ARG A 293 -18.88 0.57 -8.60
CA ARG A 293 -19.31 0.48 -7.19
C ARG A 293 -18.94 1.71 -6.37
N VAL A 294 -18.01 2.54 -6.83
CA VAL A 294 -17.66 3.81 -6.16
C VAL A 294 -18.53 4.91 -6.73
N THR A 295 -19.73 5.02 -6.17
CA THR A 295 -20.73 6.01 -6.56
C THR A 295 -20.48 7.36 -5.86
N PRO A 296 -21.16 8.45 -6.26
CA PRO A 296 -21.10 9.73 -5.54
C PRO A 296 -21.50 9.61 -4.06
N GLU A 297 -22.51 8.78 -3.75
CA GLU A 297 -22.95 8.53 -2.37
C GLU A 297 -21.86 7.84 -1.55
N VAL A 298 -21.17 6.84 -2.12
CA VAL A 298 -20.01 6.21 -1.47
C VAL A 298 -18.95 7.24 -1.11
N THR A 299 -18.65 8.19 -2.01
CA THR A 299 -17.69 9.27 -1.74
C THR A 299 -18.15 10.14 -0.57
N ARG A 300 -19.44 10.48 -0.50
CA ARG A 300 -20.00 11.21 0.65
C ARG A 300 -19.84 10.43 1.95
N ASP A 301 -20.23 9.16 1.94
CA ASP A 301 -20.18 8.28 3.10
C ASP A 301 -18.78 8.19 3.68
N VAL A 302 -17.77 7.96 2.83
CA VAL A 302 -16.40 7.80 3.31
C VAL A 302 -15.82 9.10 3.87
N CYS A 303 -16.18 10.26 3.33
CA CYS A 303 -15.79 11.56 3.89
C CYS A 303 -16.41 11.79 5.27
N LEU A 304 -17.70 11.47 5.43
CA LEU A 304 -18.39 11.57 6.73
C LEU A 304 -17.84 10.56 7.75
N LEU A 305 -17.56 9.32 7.33
CA LEU A 305 -16.91 8.31 8.16
C LEU A 305 -15.53 8.77 8.63
N ALA A 306 -14.72 9.36 7.75
CA ALA A 306 -13.39 9.84 8.10
C ALA A 306 -13.46 10.95 9.16
N ARG A 307 -14.40 11.90 9.01
CA ARG A 307 -14.67 12.95 10.01
C ARG A 307 -15.15 12.39 11.34
N MET A 308 -16.05 11.41 11.31
CA MET A 308 -16.54 10.74 12.51
C MET A 308 -15.40 10.01 13.24
N MET A 309 -14.53 9.31 12.51
CA MET A 309 -13.36 8.61 13.07
C MET A 309 -12.33 9.59 13.65
N ALA A 310 -12.07 10.72 12.97
CA ALA A 310 -11.21 11.80 13.46
C ALA A 310 -11.73 12.32 14.80
N ALA A 311 -12.99 12.76 14.82
CA ALA A 311 -13.63 13.32 16.00
C ALA A 311 -13.62 12.33 17.17
N ASN A 312 -13.80 11.03 16.91
CA ASN A 312 -13.75 10.00 17.95
C ASN A 312 -12.34 9.81 18.54
N LEU A 313 -11.29 9.82 17.71
CA LEU A 313 -9.90 9.74 18.19
C LEU A 313 -9.50 10.97 19.02
N TYR A 314 -9.86 12.17 18.56
CA TYR A 314 -9.65 13.39 19.32
C TYR A 314 -10.45 13.40 20.62
N PHE A 315 -11.69 12.93 20.60
CA PHE A 315 -12.55 12.84 21.78
C PHE A 315 -12.00 11.88 22.83
N SER A 316 -11.42 10.74 22.45
CA SER A 316 -10.78 9.85 23.41
C SER A 316 -9.50 10.45 24.02
N GLN A 317 -8.69 11.17 23.23
CA GLN A 317 -7.42 11.70 23.73
C GLN A 317 -7.56 13.02 24.51
N ILE A 318 -8.58 13.84 24.21
CA ILE A 318 -8.81 15.09 24.96
C ILE A 318 -9.15 14.81 26.42
N GLU A 319 -9.76 13.66 26.74
CA GLU A 319 -10.08 13.25 28.11
C GLU A 319 -8.80 12.99 28.92
N ASP A 320 -7.84 12.23 28.38
CA ASP A 320 -6.53 12.04 29.00
C ASP A 320 -5.80 13.37 29.23
N LEU A 321 -5.88 14.28 28.24
CA LEU A 321 -5.28 15.60 28.34
C LEU A 321 -5.93 16.46 29.44
N MET A 322 -7.25 16.36 29.62
CA MET A 322 -7.97 17.01 30.72
C MET A 322 -7.49 16.48 32.08
N PHE A 323 -7.24 15.17 32.22
CA PHE A 323 -6.70 14.61 33.46
C PHE A 323 -5.32 15.17 33.80
N GLU A 324 -4.41 15.19 32.82
CA GLU A 324 -3.04 15.70 32.97
C GLU A 324 -3.02 17.21 33.29
N MET A 325 -3.86 18.01 32.62
CA MET A 325 -3.87 19.47 32.73
C MET A 325 -4.62 20.02 33.95
N SER A 326 -4.17 19.64 35.15
CA SER A 326 -4.72 20.08 36.44
C SER A 326 -4.19 21.43 36.94
N MET A 327 -3.33 22.10 36.17
CA MET A 327 -2.64 23.33 36.57
C MET A 327 -3.63 24.49 36.79
N TRP A 328 -3.39 25.28 37.85
CA TRP A 328 -4.19 26.47 38.17
C TRP A 328 -3.57 27.79 37.68
N ARG A 329 -2.25 27.82 37.46
CA ARG A 329 -1.54 28.99 36.94
C ARG A 329 -1.79 29.13 35.44
N CYS A 330 -2.23 30.30 35.02
CA CYS A 330 -2.54 30.62 33.64
C CYS A 330 -2.26 32.11 33.34
N ASN A 331 -2.07 32.42 32.07
CA ASN A 331 -2.03 33.80 31.61
C ASN A 331 -3.43 34.46 31.65
N GLU A 332 -3.47 35.78 31.51
CA GLU A 332 -4.72 36.54 31.64
C GLU A 332 -5.72 36.20 30.52
N GLU A 333 -5.23 35.97 29.31
CA GLU A 333 -6.05 35.59 28.15
C GLU A 333 -6.84 34.30 28.41
N LEU A 334 -6.17 33.23 28.87
CA LEU A 334 -6.82 31.97 29.20
C LEU A 334 -7.79 32.12 30.37
N ARG A 335 -7.46 32.94 31.38
CA ARG A 335 -8.32 33.17 32.55
C ARG A 335 -9.66 33.78 32.13
N VAL A 336 -9.62 34.87 31.36
CA VAL A 336 -10.83 35.54 30.86
C VAL A 336 -11.67 34.60 29.99
N ARG A 337 -11.01 33.82 29.10
CA ARG A 337 -11.71 32.86 28.24
C ARG A 337 -12.38 31.75 29.05
N ALA A 338 -11.69 31.20 30.05
CA ALA A 338 -12.22 30.16 30.93
C ALA A 338 -13.41 30.65 31.77
N GLU A 339 -13.37 31.89 32.26
CA GLU A 339 -14.49 32.52 32.98
C GLU A 339 -15.71 32.73 32.06
N ALA A 340 -15.50 33.26 30.85
CA ALA A 340 -16.58 33.46 29.88
C ALA A 340 -17.28 32.15 29.51
N GLN A 341 -16.52 31.07 29.30
CA GLN A 341 -17.07 29.75 28.96
C GLN A 341 -17.90 29.15 30.11
N ARG A 342 -17.51 29.40 31.36
CA ARG A 342 -18.27 28.95 32.55
C ARG A 342 -19.62 29.66 32.67
N CYS A 343 -19.69 30.95 32.33
CA CYS A 343 -20.94 31.71 32.39
C CYS A 343 -21.95 31.28 31.32
N ALA A 344 -21.49 30.71 30.20
CA ALA A 344 -22.32 30.34 29.06
C ALA A 344 -23.07 29.00 29.22
N LYS A 345 -22.55 28.05 30.01
CA LYS A 345 -23.14 26.70 30.15
C LYS A 345 -24.00 26.56 31.42
N ARG A 346 -25.29 26.26 31.26
CA ARG A 346 -26.19 25.91 32.38
C ARG A 346 -26.52 24.42 32.51
N ASP A 347 -26.44 23.61 31.45
CA ASP A 347 -26.66 22.16 31.55
C ASP A 347 -26.08 21.45 30.31
N ALA A 348 -25.09 20.57 30.50
CA ALA A 348 -24.76 19.51 29.55
C ALA A 348 -24.06 18.36 30.29
N LYS A 349 -24.72 17.20 30.34
CA LYS A 349 -24.20 15.92 30.84
C LYS A 349 -23.44 15.25 29.69
N HIS A 350 -22.22 14.78 29.89
CA HIS A 350 -21.67 13.51 29.35
C HIS A 350 -20.28 13.24 30.00
N TYR A 351 -20.04 11.96 30.37
CA TYR A 351 -18.90 11.36 31.09
C TYR A 351 -18.91 11.35 32.64
N ILE A 352 -18.80 10.14 33.24
CA ILE A 352 -19.01 9.80 34.66
C ILE A 352 -18.06 10.53 35.65
N GLU A 353 -16.78 10.72 35.30
CA GLU A 353 -15.79 11.32 36.22
C GLU A 353 -15.83 12.86 36.24
N PHE A 354 -16.36 13.49 35.19
CA PHE A 354 -16.55 14.94 35.09
C PHE A 354 -18.02 15.37 35.25
N TRP A 355 -18.82 14.62 36.03
CA TRP A 355 -20.22 14.97 36.38
C TRP A 355 -20.36 16.25 37.20
N LYS A 356 -19.28 16.72 37.83
CA LYS A 356 -19.26 17.96 38.62
C LYS A 356 -18.79 19.11 37.76
N GLN A 357 -19.33 20.29 38.04
CA GLN A 357 -18.87 21.54 37.47
C GLN A 357 -17.35 21.65 37.65
N ILE A 358 -16.61 21.84 36.55
CA ILE A 358 -15.16 21.99 36.58
C ILE A 358 -14.82 23.18 37.50
N PRO A 359 -14.01 23.00 38.56
CA PRO A 359 -13.73 24.04 39.54
C PRO A 359 -13.17 25.32 38.91
N SER A 360 -13.42 26.47 39.55
CA SER A 360 -12.96 27.76 39.03
C SER A 360 -11.44 27.87 38.96
N SER A 361 -10.74 27.11 39.81
CA SER A 361 -9.29 27.00 39.88
C SER A 361 -8.64 26.23 38.73
N GLU A 362 -9.42 25.60 37.84
CA GLU A 362 -8.90 24.74 36.76
C GLU A 362 -9.22 25.35 35.37
N PRO A 363 -8.45 26.35 34.91
CA PRO A 363 -8.72 27.08 33.68
C PRO A 363 -8.52 26.23 32.41
N TYR A 364 -7.48 25.40 32.35
CA TYR A 364 -7.21 24.54 31.19
C TYR A 364 -8.33 23.52 30.97
N ARG A 365 -8.75 22.82 32.03
CA ARG A 365 -9.86 21.86 31.98
C ARG A 365 -11.18 22.51 31.52
N ALA A 366 -11.44 23.76 31.89
CA ALA A 366 -12.63 24.47 31.42
C ALA A 366 -12.63 24.67 29.90
N ILE A 367 -11.48 25.02 29.32
CA ILE A 367 -11.33 25.17 27.86
C ILE A 367 -11.36 23.80 27.15
N LEU A 368 -10.58 22.83 27.63
CA LEU A 368 -10.55 21.49 27.03
C LEU A 368 -11.89 20.76 27.13
N GLY A 369 -12.67 21.01 28.19
CA GLY A 369 -14.04 20.53 28.31
C GLY A 369 -14.97 21.09 27.23
N ASP A 370 -14.81 22.37 26.85
CA ASP A 370 -15.54 22.95 25.72
C ASP A 370 -15.14 22.32 24.38
N VAL A 371 -13.84 22.12 24.18
CA VAL A 371 -13.31 21.41 23.01
C VAL A 371 -13.90 20.00 22.91
N ARG A 372 -13.91 19.25 24.01
CA ARG A 372 -14.50 17.90 24.09
C ARG A 372 -15.98 17.91 23.72
N ASP A 373 -16.75 18.85 24.25
CA ASP A 373 -18.19 18.94 23.97
C ASP A 373 -18.45 19.25 22.47
N LYS A 374 -17.66 20.15 21.88
CA LYS A 374 -17.73 20.42 20.42
C LYS A 374 -17.28 19.23 19.58
N LEU A 375 -16.27 18.46 20.02
CA LEU A 375 -15.85 17.22 19.35
C LEU A 375 -16.96 16.17 19.38
N TYR A 376 -17.67 16.03 20.51
CA TYR A 376 -18.84 15.16 20.62
C TYR A 376 -19.92 15.55 19.61
N ASN A 377 -20.28 16.83 19.57
CA ASN A 377 -21.25 17.37 18.62
C ASN A 377 -20.81 17.15 17.17
N THR A 378 -19.52 17.35 16.86
CA THR A 378 -18.94 17.11 15.54
C THR A 378 -19.08 15.64 15.13
N ARG A 379 -18.84 14.72 16.06
CA ARG A 379 -19.02 13.28 15.84
C ARG A 379 -20.48 12.91 15.60
N GLU A 380 -21.39 13.39 16.46
CA GLU A 380 -22.83 13.10 16.32
C GLU A 380 -23.42 13.73 15.07
N HIS A 381 -22.96 14.92 14.69
CA HIS A 381 -23.34 15.58 13.44
C HIS A 381 -22.99 14.71 12.23
N ALA A 382 -21.73 14.26 12.13
CA ALA A 382 -21.30 13.36 11.06
C ALA A 382 -22.08 12.03 11.06
N ARG A 383 -22.36 11.47 12.24
CA ARG A 383 -23.14 10.23 12.39
C ARG A 383 -24.59 10.39 11.92
N GLN A 384 -25.25 11.51 12.26
CA GLN A 384 -26.61 11.81 11.82
C GLN A 384 -26.68 12.02 10.31
N LEU A 385 -25.74 12.80 9.75
CA LEU A 385 -25.62 12.98 8.29
C LEU A 385 -25.43 11.64 7.56
N LEU A 386 -24.57 10.76 8.08
CA LEU A 386 -24.36 9.44 7.49
C LEU A 386 -25.60 8.52 7.58
N SER A 387 -26.42 8.68 8.62
CA SER A 387 -27.57 7.79 8.86
C SER A 387 -28.85 8.25 8.16
N SER A 388 -29.08 9.56 8.09
CA SER A 388 -30.36 10.16 7.64
C SER A 388 -30.19 11.33 6.66
N GLY A 389 -28.96 11.73 6.30
CA GLY A 389 -28.68 12.86 5.42
C GLY A 389 -28.93 14.24 6.02
N VAL A 390 -29.52 14.31 7.22
CA VAL A 390 -29.86 15.53 7.96
C VAL A 390 -29.40 15.38 9.41
N SER A 391 -29.05 16.50 10.05
CA SER A 391 -28.63 16.54 11.45
C SER A 391 -29.30 17.67 12.22
N ASP A 392 -29.70 17.37 13.45
CA ASP A 392 -30.30 18.34 14.40
C ASP A 392 -29.23 19.12 15.18
N VAL A 393 -27.96 18.76 15.03
CA VAL A 393 -26.84 19.46 15.67
C VAL A 393 -26.55 20.73 14.86
N PRO A 394 -26.60 21.93 15.47
CA PRO A 394 -26.38 23.16 14.74
C PRO A 394 -24.89 23.35 14.40
N GLU A 395 -24.61 23.98 13.25
CA GLU A 395 -23.23 24.13 12.74
C GLU A 395 -22.31 24.95 13.65
N ASP A 396 -22.85 25.84 14.49
CA ASP A 396 -22.08 26.63 15.46
C ASP A 396 -21.59 25.80 16.66
N ALA A 397 -22.21 24.63 16.88
CA ALA A 397 -21.85 23.69 17.93
C ALA A 397 -20.81 22.65 17.51
N VAL A 398 -20.37 22.65 16.25
CA VAL A 398 -19.35 21.72 15.70
C VAL A 398 -18.08 22.46 15.26
N PHE A 399 -17.00 21.72 15.06
CA PHE A 399 -15.81 22.26 14.41
C PHE A 399 -15.96 22.17 12.88
N THR A 400 -16.00 23.32 12.20
CA THR A 400 -16.09 23.39 10.73
C THR A 400 -14.75 23.61 10.05
N SER A 401 -13.73 24.05 10.81
CA SER A 401 -12.36 24.25 10.32
C SER A 401 -11.33 23.80 11.35
N VAL A 402 -10.14 23.42 10.86
CA VAL A 402 -9.00 23.04 11.72
C VAL A 402 -8.54 24.23 12.57
N ASP A 403 -8.61 25.46 12.06
CA ASP A 403 -8.20 26.65 12.79
C ASP A 403 -9.06 26.90 14.04
N GLN A 404 -10.38 26.67 13.95
CA GLN A 404 -11.28 26.73 15.11
C GLN A 404 -10.92 25.70 16.17
N PHE A 405 -10.39 24.55 15.76
CA PHE A 405 -9.99 23.48 16.67
C PHE A 405 -8.60 23.72 17.28
N LEU A 406 -7.66 24.30 16.52
CA LEU A 406 -6.32 24.65 16.99
C LEU A 406 -6.32 25.83 17.96
N GLU A 407 -7.15 26.85 17.75
CA GLU A 407 -7.19 28.08 18.57
C GLU A 407 -7.18 27.83 20.09
N PRO A 408 -8.10 27.02 20.67
CA PRO A 408 -8.11 26.78 22.11
C PRO A 408 -6.88 25.98 22.59
N LEU A 409 -6.32 25.12 21.75
CA LEU A 409 -5.15 24.30 22.08
C LEU A 409 -3.87 25.14 22.09
N GLU A 410 -3.72 26.03 21.12
CA GLU A 410 -2.64 26.99 21.04
C GLU A 410 -2.70 28.00 22.19
N LEU A 411 -3.89 28.42 22.59
CA LEU A 411 -4.09 29.26 23.77
C LEU A 411 -3.58 28.56 25.05
N CYS A 412 -3.90 27.27 25.24
CA CYS A 412 -3.34 26.49 26.33
C CYS A 412 -1.81 26.38 26.23
N TYR A 413 -1.26 26.17 25.02
CA TYR A 413 0.19 26.06 24.81
C TYR A 413 0.93 27.36 25.15
N ARG A 414 0.42 28.50 24.68
CA ARG A 414 0.99 29.83 24.99
C ARG A 414 0.91 30.12 26.48
N SER A 415 -0.24 29.88 27.12
CA SER A 415 -0.43 30.09 28.57
C SER A 415 0.55 29.27 29.42
N LEU A 416 0.76 27.99 29.08
CA LEU A 416 1.74 27.16 29.80
C LEU A 416 3.17 27.69 29.61
N CYS A 417 3.53 28.11 28.40
CA CYS A 417 4.83 28.73 28.14
C CYS A 417 5.04 30.02 28.96
N ASP A 418 4.03 30.91 28.98
CA ASP A 418 4.06 32.18 29.73
C ASP A 418 4.21 31.96 31.25
N CYS A 419 3.66 30.86 31.77
CA CYS A 419 3.72 30.50 33.19
C CYS A 419 5.04 29.79 33.59
N GLY A 420 5.94 29.54 32.65
CA GLY A 420 7.18 28.78 32.87
C GLY A 420 7.04 27.26 32.76
N ASP A 421 5.86 26.75 32.38
CA ASP A 421 5.50 25.34 32.30
C ASP A 421 5.71 24.75 30.89
N ARG A 422 6.65 25.30 30.10
CA ARG A 422 6.99 24.80 28.75
C ARG A 422 7.29 23.29 28.68
N PRO A 423 7.97 22.66 29.67
CA PRO A 423 8.15 21.20 29.66
C PRO A 423 6.84 20.41 29.64
N ILE A 424 5.78 20.95 30.26
CA ILE A 424 4.43 20.36 30.25
C ILE A 424 3.78 20.58 28.87
N ALA A 425 3.87 21.80 28.34
CA ALA A 425 3.36 22.14 27.01
C ALA A 425 3.99 21.26 25.90
N ASP A 426 5.29 20.97 26.00
CA ASP A 426 6.05 20.12 25.09
C ASP A 426 5.79 18.60 25.30
N GLY A 427 4.93 18.22 26.24
CA GLY A 427 4.48 16.85 26.50
C GLY A 427 3.31 16.45 25.59
N SER A 428 2.22 15.99 26.20
CA SER A 428 1.02 15.49 25.52
C SER A 428 0.29 16.57 24.69
N LEU A 429 0.34 17.84 25.10
CA LEU A 429 -0.28 18.94 24.34
C LEU A 429 0.40 19.14 22.98
N LEU A 430 1.73 19.13 22.94
CA LEU A 430 2.48 19.23 21.69
C LEU A 430 2.21 18.04 20.77
N ASP A 431 2.10 16.83 21.33
CA ASP A 431 1.73 15.64 20.56
C ASP A 431 0.32 15.81 19.96
N PHE A 432 -0.63 16.34 20.73
CA PHE A 432 -1.99 16.64 20.26
C PHE A 432 -2.03 17.71 19.17
N LEU A 433 -1.31 18.83 19.32
CA LEU A 433 -1.19 19.87 18.29
C LEU A 433 -0.61 19.32 16.97
N ARG A 434 0.41 18.45 17.07
CA ARG A 434 0.99 17.77 15.92
C ARG A 434 0.01 16.81 15.25
N GLN A 435 -0.79 16.09 16.02
CA GLN A 435 -1.85 15.22 15.48
C GLN A 435 -2.93 16.04 14.76
N VAL A 436 -3.38 17.17 15.31
CA VAL A 436 -4.33 18.07 14.64
C VAL A 436 -3.76 18.60 13.33
N SER A 437 -2.50 19.03 13.32
CA SER A 437 -1.83 19.54 12.11
C SER A 437 -1.55 18.46 11.05
N THR A 438 -1.37 17.20 11.48
CA THR A 438 -1.12 16.06 10.59
C THR A 438 -2.42 15.51 9.97
N PHE A 439 -3.44 15.32 10.80
CA PHE A 439 -4.65 14.56 10.45
C PHE A 439 -5.87 15.44 10.17
N GLY A 440 -5.86 16.70 10.62
CA GLY A 440 -6.98 17.63 10.47
C GLY A 440 -8.30 17.06 10.99
N LEU A 441 -9.42 17.54 10.45
CA LEU A 441 -10.76 17.05 10.84
C LEU A 441 -11.21 15.80 10.08
N ALA A 442 -10.40 15.27 9.16
CA ALA A 442 -10.79 14.19 8.26
C ALA A 442 -9.90 12.94 8.36
N LEU A 443 -8.87 12.90 9.23
CA LEU A 443 -7.79 11.91 9.27
C LEU A 443 -6.92 11.85 8.01
N VAL A 444 -7.56 11.69 6.85
CA VAL A 444 -6.96 11.58 5.54
C VAL A 444 -7.71 12.48 4.55
N LYS A 445 -6.98 13.03 3.59
CA LYS A 445 -7.59 13.71 2.44
C LYS A 445 -7.97 12.67 1.38
N LEU A 446 -9.19 12.75 0.85
CA LEU A 446 -9.67 11.82 -0.18
C LEU A 446 -9.29 12.35 -1.58
N ASP A 447 -8.51 11.58 -2.35
CA ASP A 447 -8.33 11.86 -3.77
C ASP A 447 -9.52 11.32 -4.56
N ILE A 448 -9.98 12.09 -5.53
CA ILE A 448 -10.97 11.67 -6.53
C ILE A 448 -10.21 11.29 -7.80
N ARG A 449 -10.54 10.13 -8.38
CA ARG A 449 -9.89 9.71 -9.63
C ARG A 449 -10.87 9.14 -10.63
N GLN A 450 -10.84 9.67 -11.84
CA GLN A 450 -11.67 9.24 -12.98
C GLN A 450 -10.85 9.24 -14.27
N GLU A 451 -11.24 8.44 -15.26
CA GLU A 451 -10.54 8.38 -16.57
C GLU A 451 -10.92 9.54 -17.51
N SER A 452 -9.97 10.02 -18.29
CA SER A 452 -10.09 11.14 -19.25
C SER A 452 -11.31 11.02 -20.19
N ASP A 453 -11.54 9.82 -20.74
CA ASP A 453 -12.64 9.54 -21.68
C ASP A 453 -14.03 9.84 -21.09
N ARG A 454 -14.23 9.59 -19.79
CA ARG A 454 -15.51 9.88 -19.12
C ARG A 454 -15.81 11.38 -19.06
N HIS A 455 -14.78 12.23 -18.95
CA HIS A 455 -14.95 13.69 -19.03
C HIS A 455 -15.23 14.12 -20.46
N THR A 456 -14.55 13.51 -21.44
CA THR A 456 -14.79 13.76 -22.86
C THR A 456 -16.23 13.43 -23.24
N ASP A 457 -16.80 12.33 -22.75
CA ASP A 457 -18.19 11.95 -23.04
C ASP A 457 -19.20 12.94 -22.42
N VAL A 458 -18.93 13.51 -21.24
CA VAL A 458 -19.76 14.58 -20.65
C VAL A 458 -19.72 15.84 -21.52
N LEU A 459 -18.53 16.29 -21.91
CA LEU A 459 -18.37 17.49 -22.76
C LEU A 459 -18.96 17.27 -24.16
N ASP A 460 -18.88 16.05 -24.69
CA ASP A 460 -19.51 15.69 -25.95
C ASP A 460 -21.04 15.77 -25.87
N ALA A 461 -21.64 15.23 -24.82
CA ALA A 461 -23.08 15.36 -24.60
C ALA A 461 -23.52 16.84 -24.46
N ILE A 462 -22.73 17.66 -23.77
CA ILE A 462 -22.98 19.11 -23.65
C ILE A 462 -22.91 19.80 -25.02
N THR A 463 -21.83 19.58 -25.77
CA THR A 463 -21.63 20.24 -27.07
C THR A 463 -22.66 19.81 -28.12
N GLN A 464 -23.07 18.53 -28.11
CA GLN A 464 -24.15 18.03 -28.95
C GLN A 464 -25.51 18.65 -28.56
N HIS A 465 -25.83 18.72 -27.27
CA HIS A 465 -27.08 19.31 -26.78
C HIS A 465 -27.20 20.80 -27.12
N LEU A 466 -26.10 21.54 -27.05
CA LEU A 466 -26.03 22.95 -27.44
C LEU A 466 -26.02 23.17 -28.96
N GLY A 467 -25.91 22.11 -29.77
CA GLY A 467 -25.86 22.19 -31.22
C GLY A 467 -24.58 22.79 -31.79
N ILE A 468 -23.47 22.76 -31.03
CA ILE A 468 -22.17 23.36 -31.42
C ILE A 468 -21.18 22.33 -32.00
N GLY A 469 -21.55 21.05 -32.02
CA GLY A 469 -20.79 19.95 -32.63
C GLY A 469 -20.52 18.81 -31.63
N SER A 470 -19.64 17.89 -32.01
CA SER A 470 -19.15 16.81 -31.13
C SER A 470 -17.74 17.11 -30.64
N TYR A 471 -17.59 17.40 -29.35
CA TYR A 471 -16.29 17.57 -28.69
C TYR A 471 -15.36 16.37 -28.92
N LYS A 472 -15.92 15.15 -28.95
CA LYS A 472 -15.16 13.91 -29.15
C LYS A 472 -14.49 13.83 -30.52
N GLU A 473 -15.11 14.39 -31.56
CA GLU A 473 -14.57 14.43 -32.93
C GLU A 473 -13.58 15.58 -33.18
N TRP A 474 -13.49 16.56 -32.28
CA TRP A 474 -12.59 17.69 -32.44
C TRP A 474 -11.12 17.31 -32.25
N SER A 475 -10.25 17.99 -32.99
CA SER A 475 -8.79 17.92 -32.77
C SER A 475 -8.42 18.51 -31.42
N GLU A 476 -7.24 18.13 -30.91
CA GLU A 476 -6.72 18.65 -29.63
C GLU A 476 -6.67 20.19 -29.60
N ASP A 477 -6.23 20.83 -30.69
CA ASP A 477 -6.19 22.30 -30.78
C ASP A 477 -7.58 22.92 -30.67
N LYS A 478 -8.57 22.33 -31.35
CA LYS A 478 -9.96 22.82 -31.33
C LYS A 478 -10.61 22.61 -29.95
N ARG A 479 -10.28 21.50 -29.27
CA ARG A 479 -10.71 21.26 -27.88
C ARG A 479 -10.14 22.31 -26.94
N GLN A 480 -8.83 22.60 -27.03
CA GLN A 480 -8.20 23.64 -26.23
C GLN A 480 -8.82 25.02 -26.50
N GLU A 481 -9.00 25.41 -27.77
CA GLU A 481 -9.61 26.68 -28.14
C GLU A 481 -11.00 26.85 -27.52
N TRP A 482 -11.86 25.83 -27.65
CA TRP A 482 -13.19 25.86 -27.07
C TRP A 482 -13.18 25.90 -25.54
N LEU A 483 -12.39 25.03 -24.89
CA LEU A 483 -12.29 25.00 -23.44
C LEU A 483 -11.81 26.34 -22.88
N LEU A 484 -10.82 26.97 -23.50
CA LEU A 484 -10.31 28.28 -23.06
C LEU A 484 -11.32 29.40 -23.28
N SER A 485 -12.10 29.35 -24.36
CA SER A 485 -13.23 30.26 -24.58
C SER A 485 -14.25 30.16 -23.45
N GLU A 486 -14.67 28.94 -23.10
CA GLU A 486 -15.65 28.72 -22.02
C GLU A 486 -15.06 29.05 -20.64
N LEU A 487 -13.81 28.67 -20.36
CA LEU A 487 -13.11 28.95 -19.10
C LEU A 487 -12.89 30.45 -18.84
N SER A 488 -12.73 31.24 -19.92
CA SER A 488 -12.66 32.71 -19.85
C SER A 488 -14.03 33.36 -19.81
N GLY A 489 -15.05 32.68 -20.33
CA GLY A 489 -16.45 33.08 -20.30
C GLY A 489 -17.04 33.09 -18.89
N LYS A 490 -18.12 33.86 -18.70
CA LYS A 490 -18.90 33.94 -17.46
C LYS A 490 -20.29 33.32 -17.57
N ARG A 491 -20.64 32.82 -18.77
CA ARG A 491 -21.94 32.22 -19.05
C ARG A 491 -21.94 30.77 -18.53
N PRO A 492 -22.97 30.33 -17.79
CA PRO A 492 -23.14 28.91 -17.46
C PRO A 492 -23.29 28.06 -18.72
N LEU A 493 -22.63 26.91 -18.74
CA LEU A 493 -22.50 26.07 -19.93
C LEU A 493 -23.72 25.19 -20.19
N PHE A 494 -24.30 24.59 -19.15
CA PHE A 494 -25.44 23.67 -19.28
C PHE A 494 -26.51 23.89 -18.19
N GLY A 495 -27.75 23.55 -18.52
CA GLY A 495 -28.90 23.60 -17.63
C GLY A 495 -29.33 22.22 -17.10
N PRO A 496 -30.41 22.15 -16.30
CA PRO A 496 -30.93 20.88 -15.78
C PRO A 496 -31.52 19.97 -16.88
N ASP A 497 -31.73 20.50 -18.08
CA ASP A 497 -32.31 19.84 -19.26
C ASP A 497 -31.31 19.00 -20.07
N LEU A 498 -30.02 19.00 -19.71
CA LEU A 498 -28.99 18.18 -20.37
C LEU A 498 -29.38 16.67 -20.28
N PRO A 499 -29.50 15.95 -21.40
CA PRO A 499 -29.69 14.51 -21.40
C PRO A 499 -28.46 13.80 -20.81
N LYS A 500 -28.67 12.92 -19.83
CA LYS A 500 -27.59 12.21 -19.13
C LYS A 500 -27.77 10.71 -19.25
N THR A 501 -26.71 10.01 -19.67
CA THR A 501 -26.58 8.58 -19.43
C THR A 501 -26.24 8.32 -17.96
N GLU A 502 -26.33 7.08 -17.49
CA GLU A 502 -25.92 6.71 -16.13
C GLU A 502 -24.46 7.11 -15.84
N GLU A 503 -23.59 6.92 -16.83
CA GLU A 503 -22.17 7.28 -16.72
C GLU A 503 -21.95 8.80 -16.69
N ILE A 504 -22.69 9.58 -17.47
CA ILE A 504 -22.62 11.06 -17.43
C ILE A 504 -23.14 11.58 -16.10
N ALA A 505 -24.26 11.00 -15.60
CA ALA A 505 -24.82 11.36 -14.31
C ALA A 505 -23.82 11.10 -13.18
N ASP A 506 -23.16 9.94 -13.15
CA ASP A 506 -22.13 9.62 -12.15
C ASP A 506 -21.00 10.66 -12.13
N VAL A 507 -20.50 11.12 -13.27
CA VAL A 507 -19.43 12.15 -13.31
C VAL A 507 -19.94 13.48 -12.76
N LEU A 508 -21.11 13.96 -13.20
CA LEU A 508 -21.67 15.24 -12.75
C LEU A 508 -22.04 15.21 -11.26
N ASP A 509 -22.66 14.12 -10.79
CA ASP A 509 -23.05 13.95 -9.40
C ASP A 509 -21.83 13.80 -8.48
N THR A 510 -20.71 13.29 -8.99
CA THR A 510 -19.43 13.32 -8.27
C THR A 510 -18.97 14.74 -8.00
N PHE A 511 -18.97 15.60 -9.02
CA PHE A 511 -18.61 17.02 -8.83
C PHE A 511 -19.59 17.73 -7.90
N LYS A 512 -20.88 17.39 -7.96
CA LYS A 512 -21.88 17.88 -7.02
C LYS A 512 -21.54 17.50 -5.57
N VAL A 513 -21.19 16.25 -5.29
CA VAL A 513 -20.75 15.82 -3.95
C VAL A 513 -19.51 16.60 -3.48
N ILE A 514 -18.55 16.86 -4.38
CA ILE A 514 -17.36 17.67 -4.06
C ILE A 514 -17.77 19.11 -3.71
N SER A 515 -18.75 19.68 -4.41
CA SER A 515 -19.23 21.06 -4.15
C SER A 515 -19.95 21.22 -2.80
N GLU A 516 -20.56 20.15 -2.28
CA GLU A 516 -21.37 20.17 -1.05
C GLU A 516 -20.56 19.85 0.20
N LEU A 517 -19.42 19.18 0.07
CA LEU A 517 -18.60 18.76 1.20
C LEU A 517 -17.48 19.77 1.50
N PRO A 518 -16.99 19.84 2.76
CA PRO A 518 -15.91 20.75 3.11
C PRO A 518 -14.63 20.47 2.32
N TYR A 519 -13.97 21.54 1.85
CA TYR A 519 -12.80 21.42 0.96
C TYR A 519 -11.65 20.60 1.56
N ASP A 520 -11.49 20.64 2.89
CA ASP A 520 -10.41 19.97 3.62
C ASP A 520 -10.58 18.44 3.66
N SER A 521 -11.76 17.92 3.29
CA SER A 521 -12.01 16.49 3.10
C SER A 521 -11.33 15.90 1.87
N PHE A 522 -10.91 16.73 0.91
CA PHE A 522 -10.39 16.28 -0.38
C PHE A 522 -8.92 16.60 -0.59
N GLY A 523 -8.29 15.79 -1.44
CA GLY A 523 -6.94 15.93 -1.94
C GLY A 523 -6.93 16.43 -3.39
N ALA A 524 -6.51 15.57 -4.31
CA ALA A 524 -6.42 15.85 -5.75
C ALA A 524 -7.63 15.31 -6.53
N TYR A 525 -7.89 15.89 -7.69
CA TYR A 525 -8.66 15.25 -8.76
C TYR A 525 -7.67 14.68 -9.80
N ILE A 526 -7.54 13.36 -9.84
CA ILE A 526 -6.59 12.64 -10.69
C ILE A 526 -7.29 12.19 -11.97
N ILE A 527 -6.67 12.43 -13.11
CA ILE A 527 -7.16 12.02 -14.42
C ILE A 527 -6.35 10.82 -14.90
N SER A 528 -6.91 9.62 -14.79
CA SER A 528 -6.32 8.41 -15.41
C SER A 528 -6.35 8.54 -16.93
N MET A 529 -5.40 7.90 -17.63
CA MET A 529 -5.28 7.96 -19.09
C MET A 529 -5.19 9.40 -19.62
N ALA A 530 -4.48 10.28 -18.90
CA ALA A 530 -4.24 11.63 -19.39
C ALA A 530 -3.24 11.58 -20.55
N THR A 531 -3.60 12.23 -21.65
CA THR A 531 -2.82 12.23 -22.89
C THR A 531 -2.45 13.65 -23.34
N ALA A 532 -3.33 14.62 -23.07
CA ALA A 532 -3.22 15.95 -23.64
C ALA A 532 -3.64 17.07 -22.66
N PRO A 533 -3.29 18.35 -22.94
CA PRO A 533 -3.73 19.49 -22.15
C PRO A 533 -5.25 19.61 -22.02
N SER A 534 -6.02 19.24 -23.06
CA SER A 534 -7.48 19.30 -23.03
C SER A 534 -8.09 18.41 -21.95
N ASP A 535 -7.46 17.30 -21.58
CA ASP A 535 -7.93 16.41 -20.50
C ASP A 535 -7.96 17.15 -19.16
N VAL A 536 -6.92 17.93 -18.87
CA VAL A 536 -6.81 18.73 -17.65
C VAL A 536 -7.79 19.90 -17.65
N LEU A 537 -7.86 20.64 -18.76
CA LEU A 537 -8.75 21.79 -18.91
C LEU A 537 -10.23 21.39 -18.88
N ALA A 538 -10.58 20.19 -19.37
CA ALA A 538 -11.92 19.63 -19.31
C ALA A 538 -12.40 19.48 -17.86
N VAL A 539 -11.55 18.93 -16.98
CA VAL A 539 -11.89 18.80 -15.55
C VAL A 539 -11.97 20.15 -14.87
N GLU A 540 -11.07 21.09 -15.15
CA GLU A 540 -11.16 22.46 -14.62
C GLU A 540 -12.50 23.13 -15.00
N LEU A 541 -12.96 22.94 -16.24
CA LEU A 541 -14.26 23.44 -16.69
C LEU A 541 -15.41 22.76 -15.94
N LEU A 542 -15.42 21.43 -15.86
CA LEU A 542 -16.48 20.69 -15.17
C LEU A 542 -16.55 21.01 -13.67
N GLN A 543 -15.41 21.21 -13.00
CA GLN A 543 -15.39 21.65 -11.61
C GLN A 543 -16.08 23.01 -11.42
N ARG A 544 -15.81 23.96 -12.33
CA ARG A 544 -16.44 25.29 -12.31
C ARG A 544 -17.94 25.21 -12.57
N GLU A 545 -18.35 24.51 -13.62
CA GLU A 545 -19.76 24.42 -14.03
C GLU A 545 -20.63 23.66 -13.01
N CYS A 546 -20.04 22.74 -12.26
CA CYS A 546 -20.71 22.03 -11.16
C CYS A 546 -20.71 22.81 -9.84
N GLY A 547 -20.28 24.08 -9.83
CA GLY A 547 -20.42 24.98 -8.66
C GLY A 547 -19.40 24.77 -7.54
N ILE A 548 -18.24 24.13 -7.82
CA ILE A 548 -17.20 23.94 -6.82
C ILE A 548 -16.49 25.27 -6.55
N THR A 549 -16.71 25.85 -5.37
CA THR A 549 -16.14 27.15 -4.98
C THR A 549 -14.63 27.12 -4.73
N HIS A 550 -14.13 25.98 -4.25
CA HIS A 550 -12.71 25.70 -4.03
C HIS A 550 -12.32 24.49 -4.86
N PRO A 551 -12.00 24.66 -6.15
CA PRO A 551 -11.78 23.53 -7.03
C PRO A 551 -10.53 22.76 -6.61
N LEU A 552 -10.61 21.43 -6.71
CA LEU A 552 -9.50 20.54 -6.42
C LEU A 552 -8.36 20.78 -7.42
N ARG A 553 -7.14 20.52 -6.99
CA ARG A 553 -5.99 20.51 -7.90
C ARG A 553 -6.15 19.34 -8.88
N VAL A 554 -6.00 19.62 -10.16
CA VAL A 554 -6.12 18.62 -11.23
C VAL A 554 -4.75 18.01 -11.53
N VAL A 555 -4.68 16.68 -11.51
CA VAL A 555 -3.45 15.90 -11.60
C VAL A 555 -3.52 14.94 -12.79
N PRO A 556 -2.81 15.19 -13.90
CA PRO A 556 -2.74 14.24 -15.00
C PRO A 556 -1.91 13.00 -14.57
N LEU A 557 -2.43 11.81 -14.87
CA LEU A 557 -1.73 10.55 -14.72
C LEU A 557 -1.34 10.01 -16.09
N PHE A 558 -0.03 10.05 -16.39
CA PHE A 558 0.54 9.53 -17.63
C PHE A 558 0.96 8.06 -17.44
N GLU A 559 0.48 7.19 -18.32
CA GLU A 559 0.50 5.74 -18.10
C GLU A 559 1.05 4.91 -19.25
N LYS A 560 0.82 5.28 -20.51
CA LYS A 560 1.46 4.58 -21.64
C LYS A 560 2.83 5.18 -21.91
N LEU A 561 3.66 4.42 -22.63
CA LEU A 561 4.98 4.90 -23.03
C LEU A 561 4.90 6.20 -23.85
N ALA A 562 3.96 6.26 -24.81
CA ALA A 562 3.74 7.45 -25.64
C ALA A 562 3.22 8.65 -24.82
N ASP A 563 2.41 8.40 -23.79
CA ASP A 563 1.88 9.47 -22.93
C ASP A 563 3.00 10.06 -22.07
N LEU A 564 3.89 9.22 -21.55
CA LEU A 564 5.09 9.66 -20.82
C LEU A 564 6.04 10.46 -21.70
N GLU A 565 6.26 10.03 -22.95
CA GLU A 565 7.08 10.78 -23.92
C GLU A 565 6.50 12.16 -24.23
N ASN A 566 5.16 12.28 -24.31
CA ASN A 566 4.47 13.53 -24.60
C ASN A 566 4.21 14.40 -23.36
N ALA A 567 4.31 13.85 -22.15
CA ALA A 567 4.00 14.55 -20.90
C ALA A 567 4.70 15.92 -20.73
N PRO A 568 6.03 16.07 -21.01
CA PRO A 568 6.68 17.37 -20.89
C PRO A 568 6.10 18.43 -21.83
N ALA A 569 5.76 18.05 -23.06
CA ALA A 569 5.15 18.96 -24.03
C ALA A 569 3.74 19.37 -23.61
N SER A 570 2.93 18.43 -23.11
CA SER A 570 1.59 18.69 -22.59
C SER A 570 1.63 19.64 -21.39
N VAL A 571 2.55 19.43 -20.44
CA VAL A 571 2.69 20.29 -19.26
C VAL A 571 3.24 21.67 -19.64
N ALA A 572 4.22 21.76 -20.54
CA ALA A 572 4.71 23.05 -21.04
C ALA A 572 3.59 23.86 -21.72
N ARG A 573 2.73 23.19 -22.51
CA ARG A 573 1.57 23.82 -23.12
C ARG A 573 0.60 24.34 -22.07
N LEU A 574 0.27 23.56 -21.04
CA LEU A 574 -0.57 24.00 -19.93
C LEU A 574 0.01 25.24 -19.21
N PHE A 575 1.31 25.26 -18.93
CA PHE A 575 1.95 26.40 -18.26
C PHE A 575 2.07 27.66 -19.14
N SER A 576 2.03 27.50 -20.47
CA SER A 576 1.96 28.62 -21.40
C SER A 576 0.59 29.32 -21.44
N ILE A 577 -0.46 28.69 -20.90
CA ILE A 577 -1.82 29.23 -20.84
C ILE A 577 -1.96 30.09 -19.58
N GLU A 578 -2.17 31.40 -19.76
CA GLU A 578 -2.27 32.37 -18.66
C GLU A 578 -3.38 32.02 -17.66
N TRP A 579 -4.57 31.64 -18.16
CA TRP A 579 -5.70 31.21 -17.31
C TRP A 579 -5.31 30.07 -16.37
N TYR A 580 -4.64 29.04 -16.90
CA TYR A 580 -4.24 27.87 -16.13
C TYR A 580 -3.13 28.21 -15.14
N ARG A 581 -2.14 29.00 -15.55
CA ARG A 581 -1.05 29.44 -14.66
C ARG A 581 -1.56 30.23 -13.45
N ASN A 582 -2.54 31.09 -13.66
CA ASN A 582 -3.21 31.83 -12.58
C ASN A 582 -4.01 30.88 -11.68
N ARG A 583 -4.71 29.90 -12.26
CA ARG A 583 -5.51 28.89 -11.53
C ARG A 583 -4.67 28.03 -10.59
N ILE A 584 -3.50 27.55 -11.03
CA ILE A 584 -2.64 26.65 -10.25
C ILE A 584 -1.76 27.36 -9.21
N ASN A 585 -1.68 28.70 -9.27
CA ASN A 585 -0.94 29.54 -8.32
C ASN A 585 0.49 29.02 -8.05
N GLY A 586 1.22 28.71 -9.13
CA GLY A 586 2.62 28.28 -9.07
C GLY A 586 2.87 26.87 -8.53
N LYS A 587 1.84 26.00 -8.42
CA LYS A 587 2.01 24.61 -7.97
C LYS A 587 1.33 23.63 -8.92
N GLN A 588 2.06 22.64 -9.42
CA GLN A 588 1.50 21.55 -10.23
C GLN A 588 1.87 20.22 -9.61
N GLU A 589 0.92 19.29 -9.59
CA GLU A 589 1.20 17.89 -9.27
C GLU A 589 0.99 17.05 -10.54
N VAL A 590 1.91 16.12 -10.81
CA VAL A 590 1.82 15.16 -11.92
C VAL A 590 1.96 13.77 -11.35
N MET A 591 1.07 12.86 -11.73
CA MET A 591 1.12 11.47 -11.30
C MET A 591 1.78 10.61 -12.38
N ILE A 592 2.65 9.69 -11.95
CA ILE A 592 3.32 8.75 -12.84
C ILE A 592 2.96 7.30 -12.49
N GLY A 593 2.50 6.54 -13.49
CA GLY A 593 2.12 5.14 -13.37
C GLY A 593 3.24 4.21 -13.79
N TYR A 594 3.97 3.63 -12.83
CA TYR A 594 5.07 2.70 -13.11
C TYR A 594 4.60 1.47 -13.87
N SER A 595 3.49 0.97 -13.40
CA SER A 595 3.10 -0.38 -13.69
C SER A 595 2.34 -0.41 -14.99
N ASP A 596 1.33 0.45 -15.17
CA ASP A 596 0.57 0.52 -16.42
C ASP A 596 1.51 0.75 -17.62
N SER A 597 2.59 1.53 -17.42
CA SER A 597 3.70 1.67 -18.37
C SER A 597 4.44 0.33 -18.60
N GLY A 598 4.71 -0.42 -17.54
CA GLY A 598 5.31 -1.76 -17.60
C GLY A 598 4.44 -2.81 -18.30
N LYS A 599 3.10 -2.71 -18.20
CA LYS A 599 2.16 -3.55 -18.96
C LYS A 599 2.15 -3.19 -20.45
N ASP A 600 2.37 -1.93 -20.79
CA ASP A 600 2.39 -1.45 -22.18
C ASP A 600 3.69 -1.83 -22.92
N ALA A 601 4.85 -1.65 -22.28
CA ALA A 601 6.15 -1.70 -22.95
C ALA A 601 7.21 -2.59 -22.27
N GLY A 602 6.86 -3.28 -21.19
CA GLY A 602 7.82 -4.01 -20.36
C GLY A 602 8.51 -3.10 -19.33
N ARG A 603 8.91 -3.71 -18.21
CA ARG A 603 9.35 -2.99 -17.00
C ARG A 603 10.62 -2.15 -17.17
N LEU A 604 11.61 -2.64 -17.92
CA LEU A 604 12.86 -1.92 -18.17
C LEU A 604 12.62 -0.60 -18.90
N SER A 605 11.87 -0.66 -20.01
CA SER A 605 11.55 0.50 -20.85
C SER A 605 10.71 1.52 -20.10
N ALA A 606 9.70 1.04 -19.36
CA ALA A 606 8.87 1.88 -18.49
C ALA A 606 9.72 2.63 -17.45
N ALA A 607 10.59 1.93 -16.71
CA ALA A 607 11.44 2.54 -15.70
C ALA A 607 12.36 3.62 -16.29
N TRP A 608 12.95 3.36 -17.46
CA TRP A 608 13.81 4.33 -18.13
C TRP A 608 13.05 5.55 -18.65
N GLN A 609 11.88 5.34 -19.27
CA GLN A 609 11.07 6.45 -19.76
C GLN A 609 10.54 7.31 -18.62
N LEU A 610 10.17 6.71 -17.48
CA LEU A 610 9.77 7.44 -16.27
C LEU A 610 10.91 8.29 -15.71
N TYR A 611 12.15 7.80 -15.75
CA TYR A 611 13.32 8.59 -15.33
C TYR A 611 13.49 9.83 -16.22
N LYS A 612 13.51 9.64 -17.55
CA LYS A 612 13.63 10.74 -18.53
C LYS A 612 12.48 11.74 -18.42
N THR A 613 11.25 11.26 -18.31
CA THR A 613 10.05 12.10 -18.22
C THR A 613 10.10 13.01 -17.00
N GLN A 614 10.52 12.49 -15.85
CA GLN A 614 10.68 13.28 -14.64
C GLN A 614 11.76 14.36 -14.78
N GLU A 615 12.91 14.04 -15.41
CA GLU A 615 13.96 15.05 -15.67
C GLU A 615 13.45 16.20 -16.55
N GLU A 616 12.72 15.89 -17.62
CA GLU A 616 12.20 16.91 -18.53
C GLU A 616 11.07 17.74 -17.89
N LEU A 617 10.17 17.11 -17.12
CA LEU A 617 9.12 17.83 -16.39
C LEU A 617 9.69 18.81 -15.37
N VAL A 618 10.78 18.45 -14.68
CA VAL A 618 11.48 19.36 -13.75
C VAL A 618 12.06 20.57 -14.50
N LYS A 619 12.66 20.37 -15.68
CA LYS A 619 13.18 21.48 -16.51
C LYS A 619 12.06 22.42 -16.93
N VAL A 620 10.95 21.87 -17.43
CA VAL A 620 9.75 22.65 -17.81
C VAL A 620 9.20 23.43 -16.61
N ALA A 621 9.04 22.78 -15.46
CA ALA A 621 8.53 23.45 -14.26
C ALA A 621 9.43 24.61 -13.80
N LYS A 622 10.77 24.43 -13.85
CA LYS A 622 11.73 25.49 -13.54
C LYS A 622 11.66 26.67 -14.52
N GLU A 623 11.52 26.40 -15.82
CA GLU A 623 11.39 27.44 -16.85
C GLU A 623 10.18 28.35 -16.59
N PHE A 624 9.06 27.77 -16.15
CA PHE A 624 7.83 28.50 -15.84
C PHE A 624 7.71 28.95 -14.38
N GLY A 625 8.70 28.68 -13.53
CA GLY A 625 8.67 29.04 -12.10
C GLY A 625 7.54 28.35 -11.32
N VAL A 626 7.20 27.11 -11.69
CA VAL A 626 6.17 26.30 -11.05
C VAL A 626 6.83 25.28 -10.11
N LYS A 627 6.33 25.15 -8.88
CA LYS A 627 6.71 24.06 -7.98
C LYS A 627 6.01 22.78 -8.42
N LEU A 628 6.79 21.83 -8.93
CA LEU A 628 6.29 20.52 -9.35
C LEU A 628 6.36 19.52 -8.19
N THR A 629 5.28 18.77 -8.00
CA THR A 629 5.23 17.60 -7.12
C THR A 629 5.01 16.36 -7.96
N MET A 630 5.92 15.38 -7.84
CA MET A 630 5.71 14.06 -8.43
C MET A 630 4.86 13.22 -7.48
N PHE A 631 3.71 12.75 -7.97
CA PHE A 631 2.94 11.74 -7.29
C PHE A 631 3.30 10.36 -7.84
N HIS A 632 4.07 9.62 -7.04
CA HIS A 632 4.47 8.27 -7.36
C HIS A 632 3.30 7.31 -7.16
N GLY A 633 2.77 6.81 -8.28
CA GLY A 633 1.80 5.73 -8.29
C GLY A 633 2.35 4.43 -7.72
N ARG A 634 1.48 3.43 -7.65
CA ARG A 634 1.86 2.06 -7.31
C ARG A 634 2.93 1.56 -8.29
N GLY A 635 3.83 0.70 -7.84
CA GLY A 635 4.80 0.03 -8.72
C GLY A 635 6.19 0.55 -8.75
N GLY A 636 6.41 1.76 -8.26
CA GLY A 636 7.76 2.27 -8.14
C GLY A 636 8.56 1.45 -7.14
N THR A 637 9.88 1.47 -7.30
CA THR A 637 10.81 1.06 -6.22
C THR A 637 10.52 1.79 -4.90
N VAL A 638 9.91 2.98 -4.99
CA VAL A 638 9.48 3.86 -3.90
C VAL A 638 8.27 3.32 -3.09
N GLY A 639 7.39 2.50 -3.67
CA GLY A 639 6.18 2.00 -3.00
C GLY A 639 6.36 0.75 -2.11
N ARG A 640 7.60 0.22 -2.02
CA ARG A 640 7.91 -1.12 -1.48
C ARG A 640 8.04 -1.18 0.05
N GLY A 641 7.23 -0.44 0.82
CA GLY A 641 7.28 -0.41 2.28
C GLY A 641 7.75 -1.74 2.91
N GLY A 642 8.99 -1.74 3.44
CA GLY A 642 9.66 -2.96 3.90
C GLY A 642 10.85 -3.46 3.06
N GLY A 643 11.13 -2.87 1.88
CA GLY A 643 12.36 -3.01 1.07
C GLY A 643 13.11 -1.66 0.92
N PRO A 644 14.04 -1.50 -0.07
CA PRO A 644 14.93 -0.33 -0.27
C PRO A 644 14.25 1.04 -0.53
N THR A 645 13.10 1.35 0.06
CA THR A 645 12.36 2.60 -0.18
C THR A 645 13.23 3.83 0.07
N HIS A 646 14.13 3.76 1.05
CA HIS A 646 15.10 4.82 1.31
C HIS A 646 16.00 5.07 0.08
N LEU A 647 16.74 4.06 -0.40
CA LEU A 647 17.55 4.20 -1.61
C LEU A 647 16.71 4.51 -2.86
N ALA A 648 15.48 3.99 -2.97
CA ALA A 648 14.60 4.26 -4.10
C ALA A 648 14.22 5.76 -4.20
N ILE A 649 13.99 6.42 -3.07
CA ILE A 649 13.76 7.87 -3.00
C ILE A 649 15.04 8.61 -3.37
N LEU A 650 16.19 8.21 -2.79
CA LEU A 650 17.50 8.80 -3.12
C LEU A 650 17.90 8.61 -4.60
N SER A 651 17.35 7.60 -5.27
CA SER A 651 17.62 7.29 -6.68
C SER A 651 16.79 8.10 -7.68
N GLN A 652 15.78 8.84 -7.23
CA GLN A 652 14.98 9.68 -8.12
C GLN A 652 15.88 10.70 -8.83
N PRO A 653 15.53 11.14 -10.07
CA PRO A 653 16.33 12.15 -10.75
C PRO A 653 16.54 13.39 -9.87
N PRO A 654 17.66 14.12 -10.02
CA PRO A 654 17.90 15.35 -9.28
C PRO A 654 16.69 16.30 -9.40
N ASP A 655 16.39 17.04 -8.33
CA ASP A 655 15.39 18.11 -8.33
C ASP A 655 13.92 17.68 -8.56
N THR A 656 13.60 16.39 -8.50
CA THR A 656 12.21 15.91 -8.66
C THR A 656 11.38 15.94 -7.37
N ILE A 657 12.02 15.94 -6.20
CA ILE A 657 11.35 15.91 -4.90
C ILE A 657 11.21 17.30 -4.31
N HIS A 658 12.30 18.11 -4.25
CA HIS A 658 12.29 19.48 -3.74
C HIS A 658 11.44 19.69 -2.46
N GLY A 659 11.62 18.80 -1.49
CA GLY A 659 10.91 18.82 -0.21
C GLY A 659 9.46 18.34 -0.25
N GLN A 660 8.93 17.88 -1.39
CA GLN A 660 7.58 17.32 -1.48
C GLN A 660 7.61 15.93 -2.12
N LEU A 661 7.37 14.92 -1.28
CA LEU A 661 7.24 13.55 -1.71
C LEU A 661 5.80 13.10 -1.54
N ARG A 662 5.15 12.67 -2.62
CA ARG A 662 3.81 12.05 -2.56
C ARG A 662 3.87 10.64 -3.11
N VAL A 663 3.53 9.65 -2.29
CA VAL A 663 3.74 8.23 -2.62
C VAL A 663 2.51 7.40 -2.26
N THR A 664 2.13 6.50 -3.15
CA THR A 664 1.08 5.52 -2.87
C THR A 664 1.59 4.43 -1.92
N VAL A 665 0.95 4.30 -0.75
CA VAL A 665 1.11 3.14 0.13
C VAL A 665 0.11 2.07 -0.28
N GLN A 666 0.64 0.90 -0.63
CA GLN A 666 -0.19 -0.17 -1.16
C GLN A 666 -0.84 -0.98 -0.06
N GLY A 667 -2.08 -1.41 -0.29
CA GLY A 667 -2.86 -2.12 0.72
C GLY A 667 -2.23 -3.45 1.14
N GLU A 668 -1.44 -4.08 0.26
CA GLU A 668 -0.67 -5.29 0.57
C GLU A 668 0.62 -5.05 1.36
N VAL A 669 1.06 -3.79 1.45
CA VAL A 669 2.29 -3.36 2.13
C VAL A 669 1.99 -2.58 3.42
N ILE A 670 0.72 -2.19 3.61
CA ILE A 670 0.28 -1.38 4.75
C ILE A 670 0.55 -2.08 6.09
N GLU A 671 0.36 -3.41 6.18
CA GLU A 671 0.65 -4.19 7.38
C GLU A 671 2.16 -4.16 7.71
N GLN A 672 3.02 -4.41 6.73
CA GLN A 672 4.46 -4.35 6.99
C GLN A 672 4.95 -2.94 7.35
N SER A 673 4.29 -1.92 6.80
CA SER A 673 4.68 -0.54 6.98
C SER A 673 4.18 0.06 8.29
N PHE A 674 2.97 -0.33 8.73
CA PHE A 674 2.22 0.29 9.81
C PHE A 674 1.53 -0.70 10.76
N GLY A 675 1.65 -2.00 10.57
CA GLY A 675 1.02 -3.02 11.43
C GLY A 675 1.64 -3.11 12.82
N GLU A 676 2.95 -2.84 12.93
CA GLU A 676 3.71 -2.86 14.19
C GLU A 676 4.30 -1.47 14.51
N GLU A 677 4.38 -1.12 15.80
CA GLU A 677 4.74 0.24 16.24
C GLU A 677 6.16 0.68 15.83
N HIS A 678 7.16 -0.18 15.98
CA HIS A 678 8.55 0.12 15.60
C HIS A 678 8.71 0.19 14.08
N LEU A 679 8.01 -0.67 13.33
CA LEU A 679 7.98 -0.62 11.86
C LEU A 679 7.31 0.67 11.37
N CYS A 680 6.17 1.05 11.95
CA CYS A 680 5.50 2.33 11.70
C CYS A 680 6.48 3.50 11.89
N PHE A 681 7.17 3.54 13.04
CA PHE A 681 8.18 4.57 13.33
C PHE A 681 9.30 4.60 12.26
N ARG A 682 9.85 3.44 11.90
CA ARG A 682 10.93 3.35 10.90
C ARG A 682 10.45 3.75 9.50
N THR A 683 9.19 3.49 9.17
CA THR A 683 8.56 3.94 7.92
C THR A 683 8.52 5.46 7.85
N LEU A 684 7.96 6.12 8.86
CA LEU A 684 7.93 7.58 8.92
C LEU A 684 9.36 8.18 8.86
N GLN A 685 10.31 7.53 9.55
CA GLN A 685 11.71 7.96 9.58
C GLN A 685 12.38 7.89 8.21
N ARG A 686 12.30 6.76 7.50
CA ARG A 686 13.01 6.61 6.22
C ARG A 686 12.45 7.53 5.14
N PHE A 687 11.13 7.70 5.08
CA PHE A 687 10.52 8.63 4.13
C PHE A 687 10.97 10.07 4.39
N THR A 688 11.01 10.48 5.66
CA THR A 688 11.44 11.83 6.04
C THR A 688 12.92 12.05 5.73
N ALA A 689 13.79 11.12 6.12
CA ALA A 689 15.23 11.21 5.92
C ALA A 689 15.61 11.21 4.43
N ALA A 690 15.07 10.28 3.64
CA ALA A 690 15.38 10.16 2.23
C ALA A 690 14.92 11.38 1.42
N THR A 691 13.73 11.93 1.76
CA THR A 691 13.18 13.14 1.12
C THR A 691 14.06 14.35 1.39
N LEU A 692 14.50 14.52 2.64
CA LEU A 692 15.38 15.61 3.06
C LEU A 692 16.74 15.52 2.35
N GLU A 693 17.35 14.33 2.38
CA GLU A 693 18.66 14.13 1.80
C GLU A 693 18.64 14.29 0.29
N HIS A 694 17.68 13.71 -0.43
CA HIS A 694 17.58 13.87 -1.88
C HIS A 694 17.54 15.35 -2.30
N GLY A 695 16.77 16.16 -1.58
CA GLY A 695 16.66 17.61 -1.85
C GLY A 695 17.94 18.41 -1.58
N MET A 696 18.86 17.89 -0.78
CA MET A 696 20.11 18.56 -0.41
C MET A 696 21.38 17.95 -1.02
N HIS A 697 21.29 16.66 -1.38
CA HIS A 697 22.36 15.81 -1.87
C HIS A 697 21.77 14.89 -2.95
N PRO A 698 21.51 15.43 -4.16
CA PRO A 698 20.92 14.65 -5.25
C PRO A 698 21.89 13.55 -5.72
N PRO A 699 21.37 12.47 -6.36
CA PRO A 699 22.21 11.40 -6.87
C PRO A 699 23.07 11.87 -8.04
N VAL A 700 24.09 11.06 -8.36
CA VAL A 700 24.93 11.28 -9.55
C VAL A 700 24.08 11.26 -10.82
N SER A 701 24.34 12.23 -11.70
CA SER A 701 23.73 12.23 -13.04
C SER A 701 24.32 11.10 -13.88
N PRO A 702 23.51 10.40 -14.70
CA PRO A 702 24.01 9.32 -15.53
C PRO A 702 24.98 9.83 -16.59
N LYS A 703 26.07 9.09 -16.81
CA LYS A 703 27.04 9.37 -17.88
C LYS A 703 26.37 9.27 -19.26
N PRO A 704 26.82 10.02 -20.28
CA PRO A 704 26.23 9.98 -21.62
C PRO A 704 26.15 8.57 -22.22
N GLU A 705 27.21 7.77 -22.07
CA GLU A 705 27.26 6.39 -22.54
C GLU A 705 26.24 5.48 -21.85
N TRP A 706 25.91 5.74 -20.58
CA TRP A 706 24.86 5.00 -19.86
C TRP A 706 23.48 5.31 -20.42
N ARG A 707 23.21 6.58 -20.79
CA ARG A 707 21.94 6.98 -21.41
C ARG A 707 21.76 6.31 -22.77
N VAL A 708 22.80 6.33 -23.61
CA VAL A 708 22.77 5.70 -24.94
C VAL A 708 22.51 4.19 -24.82
N LEU A 709 23.17 3.52 -23.86
CA LEU A 709 22.95 2.09 -23.62
C LEU A 709 21.52 1.81 -23.14
N MET A 710 20.97 2.63 -22.23
CA MET A 710 19.60 2.50 -21.75
C MET A 710 18.56 2.75 -22.84
N ASP A 711 18.77 3.74 -23.72
CA ASP A 711 17.89 3.99 -24.87
C ASP A 711 17.86 2.80 -25.82
N GLU A 712 19.02 2.19 -26.13
CA GLU A 712 19.10 0.98 -26.95
C GLU A 712 18.42 -0.22 -26.27
N MET A 713 18.68 -0.44 -24.99
CA MET A 713 18.08 -1.53 -24.22
C MET A 713 16.56 -1.41 -24.13
N ALA A 714 16.02 -0.20 -23.97
CA ALA A 714 14.58 0.04 -23.89
C ALA A 714 13.86 -0.36 -25.19
N VAL A 715 14.43 -0.06 -26.37
CA VAL A 715 13.85 -0.46 -27.66
C VAL A 715 13.82 -1.99 -27.77
N ILE A 716 14.93 -2.66 -27.45
CA ILE A 716 15.05 -4.13 -27.52
C ILE A 716 14.08 -4.82 -26.54
N ALA A 717 14.01 -4.34 -25.30
CA ALA A 717 13.13 -4.90 -24.29
C ALA A 717 11.66 -4.74 -24.67
N THR A 718 11.27 -3.57 -25.20
CA THR A 718 9.91 -3.32 -25.67
C THR A 718 9.53 -4.23 -26.84
N GLU A 719 10.45 -4.45 -27.78
CA GLU A 719 10.23 -5.33 -28.92
C GLU A 719 9.96 -6.77 -28.47
N GLU A 720 10.80 -7.33 -27.59
CA GLU A 720 10.61 -8.68 -27.04
C GLU A 720 9.33 -8.78 -26.20
N TYR A 721 9.08 -7.80 -25.33
CA TYR A 721 7.89 -7.81 -24.50
C TYR A 721 6.61 -7.83 -25.35
N ARG A 722 6.52 -6.90 -26.31
CA ARG A 722 5.33 -6.80 -27.17
C ARG A 722 5.22 -7.96 -28.15
N SER A 723 6.33 -8.58 -28.57
CA SER A 723 6.26 -9.76 -29.43
C SER A 723 5.57 -10.94 -28.75
N VAL A 724 5.82 -11.13 -27.45
CA VAL A 724 5.20 -12.19 -26.65
C VAL A 724 3.79 -11.81 -26.19
N VAL A 725 3.59 -10.61 -25.63
CA VAL A 725 2.34 -10.28 -24.95
C VAL A 725 1.22 -9.84 -25.90
N PHE A 726 1.56 -9.14 -26.99
CA PHE A 726 0.57 -8.55 -27.90
C PHE A 726 0.58 -9.14 -29.31
N LYS A 727 1.75 -9.57 -29.83
CA LYS A 727 1.85 -10.08 -31.21
C LYS A 727 1.67 -11.60 -31.33
N GLU A 728 1.95 -12.37 -30.28
CA GLU A 728 1.74 -13.82 -30.28
C GLU A 728 0.24 -14.13 -30.13
N PRO A 729 -0.43 -14.67 -31.18
CA PRO A 729 -1.88 -14.80 -31.20
C PRO A 729 -2.41 -15.75 -30.12
N ARG A 730 -1.62 -16.74 -29.69
CA ARG A 730 -2.03 -17.72 -28.67
C ARG A 730 -1.65 -17.32 -27.23
N PHE A 731 -1.06 -16.14 -27.04
CA PHE A 731 -0.64 -15.69 -25.71
C PHE A 731 -1.80 -15.56 -24.73
N VAL A 732 -2.93 -14.98 -25.14
CA VAL A 732 -4.11 -14.79 -24.28
C VAL A 732 -4.72 -16.14 -23.86
N GLU A 733 -4.72 -17.12 -24.77
CA GLU A 733 -5.16 -18.48 -24.47
C GLU A 733 -4.23 -19.13 -23.44
N TYR A 734 -2.92 -19.12 -23.69
CA TYR A 734 -1.93 -19.63 -22.75
C TYR A 734 -2.05 -18.97 -21.37
N PHE A 735 -2.17 -17.64 -21.32
CA PHE A 735 -2.31 -16.88 -20.08
C PHE A 735 -3.52 -17.32 -19.25
N ARG A 736 -4.69 -17.51 -19.88
CA ARG A 736 -5.92 -17.94 -19.19
C ARG A 736 -5.85 -19.38 -18.69
N LEU A 737 -5.09 -20.24 -19.35
CA LEU A 737 -4.89 -21.63 -18.94
C LEU A 737 -3.81 -21.74 -17.85
N ALA A 738 -2.65 -21.12 -18.05
CA ALA A 738 -1.50 -21.23 -17.16
C ALA A 738 -1.70 -20.51 -15.82
N THR A 739 -2.65 -19.56 -15.72
CA THR A 739 -2.87 -18.73 -14.54
C THR A 739 -4.32 -18.77 -14.04
N PRO A 740 -4.59 -18.38 -12.78
CA PRO A 740 -5.95 -18.30 -12.24
C PRO A 740 -6.68 -16.96 -12.54
N GLU A 741 -6.37 -16.28 -13.65
CA GLU A 741 -6.95 -14.96 -13.96
C GLU A 741 -8.48 -14.97 -14.05
N LEU A 742 -9.04 -16.01 -14.68
CA LEU A 742 -10.48 -16.12 -14.87
C LEU A 742 -11.22 -16.29 -13.55
N GLU A 743 -10.67 -17.12 -12.66
CA GLU A 743 -11.22 -17.38 -11.33
C GLU A 743 -11.12 -16.14 -10.45
N TYR A 744 -10.00 -15.39 -10.50
CA TYR A 744 -9.86 -14.12 -9.78
C TYR A 744 -11.00 -13.14 -10.10
N GLY A 745 -11.37 -13.01 -11.39
CA GLY A 745 -12.45 -12.13 -11.82
C GLY A 745 -13.86 -12.57 -11.37
N ARG A 746 -14.03 -13.85 -11.02
CA ARG A 746 -15.31 -14.42 -10.55
C ARG A 746 -15.45 -14.40 -9.02
N MET A 747 -14.34 -14.32 -8.30
CA MET A 747 -14.32 -14.45 -6.84
C MET A 747 -14.54 -13.12 -6.10
N ASN A 748 -15.02 -13.21 -4.86
CA ASN A 748 -15.23 -12.08 -3.94
C ASN A 748 -13.93 -11.53 -3.32
N ILE A 749 -12.88 -11.33 -4.13
CA ILE A 749 -11.52 -10.98 -3.67
C ILE A 749 -11.24 -9.46 -3.73
N GLY A 750 -12.17 -8.65 -4.23
CA GLY A 750 -12.13 -7.19 -4.14
C GLY A 750 -13.42 -6.54 -4.62
N SER A 751 -13.56 -5.22 -4.45
CA SER A 751 -14.74 -4.48 -4.93
C SER A 751 -14.76 -4.25 -6.45
N ARG A 752 -13.63 -4.44 -7.16
CA ARG A 752 -13.42 -4.01 -8.55
C ARG A 752 -13.57 -5.13 -9.58
N PRO A 753 -14.10 -4.84 -10.80
CA PRO A 753 -13.98 -5.74 -11.95
C PRO A 753 -12.52 -5.95 -12.40
N SER A 754 -12.20 -7.15 -12.91
CA SER A 754 -10.85 -7.50 -13.40
C SER A 754 -10.54 -6.93 -14.80
N LYS A 755 -11.55 -6.74 -15.64
CA LYS A 755 -11.43 -6.18 -17.00
C LYS A 755 -12.25 -4.90 -17.13
N ARG A 756 -11.81 -4.01 -18.01
CA ARG A 756 -12.57 -2.82 -18.40
C ARG A 756 -13.67 -3.21 -19.39
N LYS A 757 -13.33 -4.04 -20.38
CA LYS A 757 -14.26 -4.63 -21.35
C LYS A 757 -14.20 -6.17 -21.26
N PRO A 758 -15.33 -6.88 -21.04
CA PRO A 758 -15.33 -8.34 -20.85
C PRO A 758 -14.75 -9.15 -22.02
N SER A 759 -14.87 -8.65 -23.26
CA SER A 759 -14.47 -9.35 -24.49
C SER A 759 -13.06 -9.03 -25.01
N GLY A 760 -12.29 -8.17 -24.33
CA GLY A 760 -10.99 -7.70 -24.83
C GLY A 760 -9.79 -8.62 -24.52
N GLY A 761 -8.65 -8.30 -25.16
CA GLY A 761 -7.33 -8.91 -24.93
C GLY A 761 -6.62 -8.35 -23.69
N ILE A 762 -5.29 -8.44 -23.65
CA ILE A 762 -4.46 -7.94 -22.53
C ILE A 762 -4.57 -6.41 -22.38
N GLU A 763 -4.92 -5.68 -23.44
CA GLU A 763 -5.16 -4.22 -23.39
C GLU A 763 -6.30 -3.90 -22.42
N SER A 764 -7.37 -4.70 -22.47
CA SER A 764 -8.56 -4.55 -21.62
C SER A 764 -8.38 -5.07 -20.19
N LEU A 765 -7.36 -5.91 -19.98
CA LEU A 765 -7.02 -6.46 -18.67
C LEU A 765 -6.38 -5.36 -17.85
N ARG A 766 -6.93 -5.14 -16.65
CA ARG A 766 -6.31 -4.26 -15.69
C ARG A 766 -5.04 -4.88 -15.16
N ALA A 767 -4.24 -4.01 -14.62
CA ALA A 767 -2.89 -4.39 -14.44
C ALA A 767 -2.63 -5.05 -13.06
N ILE A 768 -3.55 -4.89 -12.06
CA ILE A 768 -3.56 -5.73 -10.84
C ILE A 768 -3.81 -7.19 -11.25
N PRO A 769 -4.93 -7.52 -11.95
CA PRO A 769 -5.16 -8.88 -12.43
C PRO A 769 -3.99 -9.45 -13.24
N TRP A 770 -3.34 -8.61 -14.04
CA TRP A 770 -2.17 -9.00 -14.84
C TRP A 770 -1.03 -9.57 -13.99
N ILE A 771 -0.45 -8.83 -13.04
CA ILE A 771 0.59 -9.46 -12.20
C ILE A 771 -0.01 -10.44 -11.20
N PHE A 772 -1.23 -10.19 -10.69
CA PHE A 772 -1.87 -11.08 -9.71
C PHE A 772 -1.79 -12.51 -10.22
N ALA A 773 -2.27 -12.71 -11.45
CA ALA A 773 -2.30 -13.99 -12.12
C ALA A 773 -0.90 -14.63 -12.24
N TRP A 774 0.12 -13.87 -12.66
CA TRP A 774 1.49 -14.39 -12.80
C TRP A 774 2.25 -14.56 -11.48
N THR A 775 1.81 -13.91 -10.40
CA THR A 775 2.37 -14.09 -9.06
C THR A 775 1.85 -15.37 -8.43
N GLN A 776 0.56 -15.66 -8.61
CA GLN A 776 -0.05 -16.89 -8.11
C GLN A 776 0.65 -18.15 -8.62
N THR A 777 1.24 -18.10 -9.81
CA THR A 777 1.94 -19.23 -10.44
C THR A 777 3.45 -19.21 -10.22
N ARG A 778 3.96 -18.28 -9.38
CA ARG A 778 5.39 -18.08 -9.10
C ARG A 778 6.24 -17.82 -10.35
N PHE A 779 5.64 -17.34 -11.44
CA PHE A 779 6.35 -17.15 -12.71
C PHE A 779 6.76 -15.70 -12.97
N HIS A 780 5.97 -14.75 -12.46
CA HIS A 780 6.33 -13.32 -12.42
C HIS A 780 6.68 -12.68 -13.79
N LEU A 781 6.17 -13.25 -14.89
CA LEU A 781 6.45 -12.82 -16.27
C LEU A 781 6.40 -11.30 -16.53
N PRO A 782 5.44 -10.54 -15.98
CA PRO A 782 5.32 -9.10 -16.23
C PRO A 782 6.55 -8.25 -15.86
N VAL A 783 7.39 -8.72 -14.93
CA VAL A 783 8.46 -7.88 -14.36
C VAL A 783 9.82 -8.12 -14.98
N TRP A 784 10.12 -9.34 -15.44
CA TRP A 784 11.43 -9.67 -16.00
C TRP A 784 11.45 -9.78 -17.54
N LEU A 785 10.29 -9.98 -18.19
CA LEU A 785 10.24 -10.12 -19.65
C LEU A 785 10.77 -8.85 -20.33
N GLY A 786 11.70 -9.02 -21.29
CA GLY A 786 12.40 -7.92 -21.97
C GLY A 786 13.85 -7.72 -21.48
N PHE A 787 14.15 -8.00 -20.22
CA PHE A 787 15.51 -7.79 -19.66
C PHE A 787 16.54 -8.74 -20.28
N GLY A 788 16.18 -10.02 -20.45
CA GLY A 788 17.08 -11.04 -20.97
C GLY A 788 17.57 -10.70 -22.37
N SER A 789 16.66 -10.41 -23.31
CA SER A 789 17.04 -10.01 -24.67
C SER A 789 17.82 -8.70 -24.68
N ALA A 790 17.43 -7.71 -23.89
CA ALA A 790 18.15 -6.44 -23.80
C ALA A 790 19.61 -6.64 -23.38
N PHE A 791 19.87 -7.33 -22.26
CA PHE A 791 21.23 -7.64 -21.81
C PHE A 791 22.01 -8.46 -22.82
N LYS A 792 21.39 -9.52 -23.36
CA LYS A 792 22.04 -10.42 -24.30
C LYS A 792 22.50 -9.68 -25.56
N ARG A 793 21.62 -8.91 -26.18
CA ARG A 793 21.92 -8.20 -27.43
C ARG A 793 22.98 -7.12 -27.24
N VAL A 794 22.92 -6.32 -26.17
CA VAL A 794 23.94 -5.28 -25.95
C VAL A 794 25.31 -5.85 -25.58
N ILE A 795 25.37 -6.95 -24.83
CA ILE A 795 26.63 -7.64 -24.53
C ILE A 795 27.23 -8.29 -25.79
N GLN A 796 26.39 -8.84 -26.67
CA GLN A 796 26.85 -9.39 -27.95
C GLN A 796 27.32 -8.32 -28.93
N LYS A 797 26.72 -7.13 -28.90
CA LYS A 797 27.10 -5.98 -29.74
C LYS A 797 28.48 -5.45 -29.39
N ASP A 798 28.79 -5.30 -28.10
CA ASP A 798 30.14 -4.97 -27.61
C ASP A 798 30.37 -5.63 -26.24
N ALA A 799 31.39 -6.48 -26.14
CA ALA A 799 31.75 -7.16 -24.90
C ALA A 799 32.08 -6.19 -23.76
N LYS A 800 32.48 -4.94 -24.06
CA LYS A 800 32.72 -3.89 -23.05
C LYS A 800 31.43 -3.48 -22.33
N ASN A 801 30.26 -3.66 -22.94
CA ASN A 801 28.98 -3.31 -22.34
C ASN A 801 28.70 -4.09 -21.06
N LEU A 802 29.22 -5.31 -20.90
CA LEU A 802 29.09 -6.05 -19.65
C LEU A 802 29.77 -5.32 -18.49
N ASN A 803 30.97 -4.76 -18.72
CA ASN A 803 31.68 -3.99 -17.70
C ASN A 803 30.96 -2.66 -17.42
N MET A 804 30.40 -2.03 -18.46
CA MET A 804 29.58 -0.82 -18.30
C MET A 804 28.33 -1.08 -17.46
N LEU A 805 27.60 -2.18 -17.69
CA LEU A 805 26.42 -2.56 -16.91
C LEU A 805 26.78 -2.83 -15.43
N LYS A 806 27.91 -3.48 -15.18
CA LYS A 806 28.44 -3.65 -13.81
C LYS A 806 28.79 -2.32 -13.16
N GLU A 807 29.38 -1.39 -13.91
CA GLU A 807 29.68 -0.05 -13.41
C GLU A 807 28.40 0.72 -13.07
N MET A 808 27.40 0.68 -13.95
CA MET A 808 26.08 1.28 -13.72
C MET A 808 25.43 0.73 -12.44
N TYR A 809 25.48 -0.59 -12.22
CA TYR A 809 24.92 -1.20 -11.00
C TYR A 809 25.62 -0.73 -9.72
N ASN A 810 26.93 -0.53 -9.76
CA ASN A 810 27.70 -0.13 -8.58
C ASN A 810 27.72 1.39 -8.34
N GLN A 811 27.50 2.21 -9.37
CA GLN A 811 27.68 3.67 -9.28
C GLN A 811 26.40 4.47 -9.52
N TRP A 812 25.37 3.91 -10.14
CA TRP A 812 24.14 4.61 -10.48
C TRP A 812 22.96 4.09 -9.66
N PRO A 813 22.49 4.85 -8.64
CA PRO A 813 21.41 4.41 -7.75
C PRO A 813 20.15 3.94 -8.49
N PHE A 814 19.74 4.63 -9.55
CA PHE A 814 18.56 4.28 -10.36
C PHE A 814 18.67 2.88 -10.97
N PHE A 815 19.83 2.57 -11.58
CA PHE A 815 20.05 1.27 -12.18
C PHE A 815 20.13 0.19 -11.11
N ARG A 816 20.82 0.46 -9.99
CA ARG A 816 20.89 -0.46 -8.85
C ARG A 816 19.51 -0.86 -8.34
N VAL A 817 18.65 0.10 -7.98
CA VAL A 817 17.32 -0.22 -7.43
C VAL A 817 16.42 -0.92 -8.44
N THR A 818 16.63 -0.70 -9.74
CA THR A 818 15.90 -1.38 -10.81
C THR A 818 16.32 -2.85 -10.91
N ILE A 819 17.62 -3.15 -10.80
CA ILE A 819 18.13 -4.53 -10.79
C ILE A 819 17.79 -5.25 -9.49
N ASP A 820 17.98 -4.61 -8.33
CA ASP A 820 17.61 -5.14 -7.01
C ASP A 820 16.12 -5.51 -6.95
N LEU A 821 15.28 -4.74 -7.66
CA LEU A 821 13.86 -5.04 -7.80
C LEU A 821 13.67 -6.37 -8.49
N VAL A 822 14.25 -6.56 -9.68
CA VAL A 822 14.08 -7.79 -10.47
C VAL A 822 14.75 -8.99 -9.80
N GLU A 823 15.88 -8.80 -9.13
CA GLU A 823 16.55 -9.86 -8.36
C GLU A 823 15.68 -10.40 -7.23
N MET A 824 15.02 -9.51 -6.47
CA MET A 824 14.07 -9.90 -5.43
C MET A 824 12.91 -10.73 -6.00
N VAL A 825 12.48 -10.44 -7.22
CA VAL A 825 11.39 -11.15 -7.90
C VAL A 825 11.82 -12.55 -8.33
N PHE A 826 13.04 -12.68 -8.84
CA PHE A 826 13.63 -13.98 -9.10
C PHE A 826 13.80 -14.81 -7.84
N ALA A 827 14.01 -14.19 -6.67
CA ALA A 827 14.05 -14.89 -5.38
C ALA A 827 12.71 -15.51 -4.99
N LYS A 828 11.60 -14.95 -5.48
CA LYS A 828 10.24 -15.46 -5.25
C LYS A 828 9.79 -16.41 -6.36
N GLY A 829 10.36 -16.30 -7.55
CA GLY A 829 9.91 -17.11 -8.68
C GLY A 829 10.39 -18.55 -8.60
N ASP A 830 9.51 -19.48 -8.96
CA ASP A 830 9.79 -20.90 -9.08
C ASP A 830 9.30 -21.43 -10.44
N PRO A 831 10.20 -21.65 -11.41
CA PRO A 831 9.83 -22.18 -12.72
C PRO A 831 9.40 -23.66 -12.68
N GLY A 832 9.74 -24.41 -11.63
CA GLY A 832 9.26 -25.78 -11.40
C GLY A 832 7.78 -25.80 -11.02
N ILE A 833 7.36 -24.90 -10.12
CA ILE A 833 5.94 -24.68 -9.83
C ILE A 833 5.22 -24.16 -11.08
N ALA A 834 5.77 -23.20 -11.81
CA ALA A 834 5.16 -22.72 -13.06
C ALA A 834 4.97 -23.86 -14.09
N ALA A 835 5.92 -24.79 -14.19
CA ALA A 835 5.81 -25.97 -15.04
C ALA A 835 4.70 -26.94 -14.57
N LEU A 836 4.45 -27.04 -13.26
CA LEU A 836 3.33 -27.82 -12.72
C LEU A 836 1.98 -27.26 -13.20
N TYR A 837 1.80 -25.93 -13.16
CA TYR A 837 0.60 -25.27 -13.67
C TYR A 837 0.40 -25.57 -15.16
N ASP A 838 1.46 -25.42 -15.97
CA ASP A 838 1.41 -25.74 -17.39
C ASP A 838 0.98 -27.19 -17.63
N ARG A 839 1.64 -28.14 -16.97
CA ARG A 839 1.34 -29.57 -17.16
C ARG A 839 -0.09 -29.93 -16.78
N LEU A 840 -0.64 -29.31 -15.74
CA LEU A 840 -1.97 -29.64 -15.23
C LEU A 840 -3.09 -28.93 -15.99
N LEU A 841 -2.86 -27.70 -16.45
CA LEU A 841 -3.91 -26.78 -16.90
C LEU A 841 -3.80 -26.35 -18.36
N VAL A 842 -2.61 -26.44 -18.97
CA VAL A 842 -2.34 -25.98 -20.34
C VAL A 842 -2.42 -27.15 -21.32
N SER A 843 -3.04 -26.90 -22.47
CA SER A 843 -3.14 -27.88 -23.56
C SER A 843 -1.76 -28.27 -24.10
N GLU A 844 -1.60 -29.51 -24.54
CA GLU A 844 -0.32 -30.05 -25.04
C GLU A 844 0.29 -29.18 -26.17
N GLU A 845 -0.55 -28.57 -27.01
CA GLU A 845 -0.14 -27.69 -28.12
C GLU A 845 0.52 -26.37 -27.68
N LEU A 846 0.30 -25.95 -26.44
CA LEU A 846 0.83 -24.70 -25.86
C LEU A 846 1.96 -24.94 -24.85
N GLN A 847 2.20 -26.18 -24.43
CA GLN A 847 3.31 -26.51 -23.51
C GLN A 847 4.70 -26.11 -24.06
N PRO A 848 5.02 -26.27 -25.36
CA PRO A 848 6.30 -25.80 -25.91
C PRO A 848 6.49 -24.28 -25.77
N PHE A 849 5.40 -23.51 -25.84
CA PHE A 849 5.44 -22.07 -25.65
C PHE A 849 5.76 -21.70 -24.19
N GLY A 850 5.12 -22.37 -23.24
CA GLY A 850 5.43 -22.21 -21.81
C GLY A 850 6.87 -22.59 -21.46
N GLU A 851 7.41 -23.64 -22.08
CA GLU A 851 8.81 -24.03 -21.92
C GLU A 851 9.78 -22.96 -22.48
N GLN A 852 9.47 -22.40 -23.64
CA GLN A 852 10.24 -21.28 -24.20
C GLN A 852 10.29 -20.08 -23.24
N LEU A 853 9.18 -19.76 -22.56
CA LEU A 853 9.15 -18.70 -21.56
C LEU A 853 10.02 -19.06 -20.33
N ARG A 854 9.99 -20.31 -19.86
CA ARG A 854 10.85 -20.76 -18.74
C ARG A 854 12.33 -20.76 -19.09
N VAL A 855 12.71 -21.07 -20.33
CA VAL A 855 14.09 -20.92 -20.82
C VAL A 855 14.50 -19.45 -20.77
N ASN A 856 13.61 -18.54 -21.20
CA ASN A 856 13.87 -17.10 -21.12
C ASN A 856 14.02 -16.61 -19.67
N TYR A 857 13.20 -17.12 -18.75
CA TYR A 857 13.33 -16.84 -17.31
C TYR A 857 14.74 -17.17 -16.79
N GLN A 858 15.24 -18.37 -17.08
CA GLN A 858 16.57 -18.81 -16.61
C GLN A 858 17.70 -18.01 -17.27
N GLU A 859 17.60 -17.72 -18.57
CA GLU A 859 18.60 -16.90 -19.27
C GLU A 859 18.64 -15.48 -18.70
N THR A 860 17.47 -14.86 -18.47
CA THR A 860 17.35 -13.53 -17.87
C THR A 860 17.93 -13.49 -16.47
N ARG A 861 17.58 -14.47 -15.61
CA ARG A 861 18.13 -14.61 -14.26
C ARG A 861 19.67 -14.68 -14.28
N ARG A 862 20.24 -15.53 -15.15
CA ARG A 862 21.70 -15.68 -15.27
C ARG A 862 22.38 -14.38 -15.68
N LEU A 863 21.84 -13.68 -16.68
CA LEU A 863 22.38 -12.41 -17.16
C LEU A 863 22.28 -11.31 -16.10
N LEU A 864 21.17 -11.26 -15.36
CA LEU A 864 20.98 -10.31 -14.27
C LEU A 864 22.03 -10.49 -13.17
N LEU A 865 22.27 -11.73 -12.72
CA LEU A 865 23.29 -12.02 -11.71
C LEU A 865 24.70 -11.65 -12.21
N GLN A 866 24.98 -11.86 -13.49
CA GLN A 866 26.24 -11.42 -14.10
C GLN A 866 26.41 -9.89 -14.09
N VAL A 867 25.33 -9.14 -14.29
CA VAL A 867 25.32 -7.67 -14.23
C VAL A 867 25.47 -7.17 -12.79
N ALA A 868 24.75 -7.76 -11.83
CA ALA A 868 24.88 -7.44 -10.41
C ALA A 868 26.23 -7.86 -9.81
N GLY A 869 26.92 -8.82 -10.45
CA GLY A 869 28.15 -9.41 -9.94
C GLY A 869 27.94 -10.41 -8.80
N HIS A 870 26.72 -10.93 -8.66
CA HIS A 870 26.35 -11.93 -7.64
C HIS A 870 26.51 -13.34 -8.20
N LYS A 871 26.84 -14.30 -7.32
CA LYS A 871 26.86 -15.75 -7.62
C LYS A 871 25.48 -16.35 -7.44
N ASP A 872 24.79 -15.93 -6.37
CA ASP A 872 23.46 -16.39 -6.00
C ASP A 872 22.49 -15.23 -5.87
N ILE A 873 21.20 -15.52 -5.99
CA ILE A 873 20.14 -14.53 -5.80
C ILE A 873 20.21 -13.98 -4.37
N LEU A 874 20.12 -12.65 -4.25
CA LEU A 874 20.12 -11.89 -2.99
C LEU A 874 21.40 -12.09 -2.17
N GLU A 875 22.55 -12.29 -2.82
CA GLU A 875 23.86 -12.36 -2.14
C GLU A 875 24.13 -11.09 -1.31
N GLY A 876 23.65 -9.93 -1.78
CA GLY A 876 23.76 -8.65 -1.08
C GLY A 876 22.75 -8.40 0.05
N ASP A 877 21.71 -9.24 0.20
CA ASP A 877 20.67 -9.09 1.24
C ASP A 877 20.31 -10.46 1.88
N PRO A 878 21.20 -11.01 2.73
CA PRO A 878 20.97 -12.30 3.39
C PRO A 878 19.75 -12.27 4.34
N TYR A 879 19.40 -11.10 4.88
CA TYR A 879 18.23 -10.94 5.75
C TYR A 879 16.92 -11.14 4.97
N LEU A 880 16.82 -10.58 3.76
CA LEU A 880 15.68 -10.85 2.90
C LEU A 880 15.68 -12.30 2.45
N ARG A 881 16.83 -12.82 2.02
CA ARG A 881 16.93 -14.21 1.53
C ARG A 881 16.39 -15.20 2.56
N GLN A 882 16.82 -15.11 3.82
CA GLN A 882 16.35 -15.96 4.91
C GLN A 882 14.82 -15.91 5.04
N ARG A 883 14.25 -14.72 5.04
CA ARG A 883 12.80 -14.53 5.20
C ARG A 883 11.98 -15.12 4.06
N LEU A 884 12.44 -14.97 2.81
CA LEU A 884 11.75 -15.56 1.66
C LEU A 884 11.82 -17.09 1.72
N GLN A 885 12.98 -17.65 2.04
CA GLN A 885 13.17 -19.10 2.16
C GLN A 885 12.28 -19.73 3.23
N LEU A 886 12.08 -19.06 4.37
CA LEU A 886 11.20 -19.56 5.44
C LEU A 886 9.72 -19.57 5.05
N ARG A 887 9.31 -18.73 4.07
CA ARG A 887 7.91 -18.69 3.61
C ARG A 887 7.60 -19.75 2.56
N ASP A 888 8.60 -20.14 1.78
CA ASP A 888 8.42 -20.97 0.59
C ASP A 888 7.66 -22.28 0.88
N PRO A 889 7.92 -23.04 1.96
CA PRO A 889 7.20 -24.31 2.20
C PRO A 889 5.68 -24.14 2.32
N TYR A 890 5.22 -23.05 2.96
CA TYR A 890 3.79 -22.75 3.06
C TYR A 890 3.22 -22.39 1.69
N ILE A 891 3.92 -21.54 0.94
CA ILE A 891 3.43 -21.03 -0.34
C ILE A 891 3.44 -22.13 -1.40
N THR A 892 4.51 -22.93 -1.47
CA THR A 892 4.61 -24.14 -2.31
C THR A 892 3.42 -25.06 -2.10
N THR A 893 3.06 -25.34 -0.83
CA THR A 893 1.89 -26.17 -0.52
C THR A 893 0.59 -25.58 -1.06
N LEU A 894 0.39 -24.27 -0.87
CA LEU A 894 -0.77 -23.56 -1.40
C LEU A 894 -0.77 -23.52 -2.95
N ASN A 895 0.39 -23.40 -3.60
CA ASN A 895 0.50 -23.41 -5.06
C ASN A 895 0.12 -24.77 -5.65
N VAL A 896 0.61 -25.86 -5.06
CA VAL A 896 0.24 -27.22 -5.50
C VAL A 896 -1.26 -27.44 -5.27
N CYS A 897 -1.77 -27.09 -4.08
CA CYS A 897 -3.20 -27.14 -3.80
C CYS A 897 -4.03 -26.38 -4.85
N GLN A 898 -3.62 -25.16 -5.18
CA GLN A 898 -4.30 -24.31 -6.16
C GLN A 898 -4.29 -24.93 -7.56
N ALA A 899 -3.15 -25.40 -8.06
CA ALA A 899 -3.03 -25.96 -9.41
C ALA A 899 -3.94 -27.17 -9.61
N TYR A 900 -3.97 -28.08 -8.64
CA TYR A 900 -4.83 -29.25 -8.71
C TYR A 900 -6.31 -28.92 -8.49
N THR A 901 -6.63 -27.96 -7.61
CA THR A 901 -8.01 -27.50 -7.42
C THR A 901 -8.56 -26.83 -8.69
N LEU A 902 -7.74 -26.03 -9.39
CA LEU A 902 -8.10 -25.46 -10.69
C LEU A 902 -8.33 -26.54 -11.75
N LYS A 903 -7.52 -27.61 -11.74
CA LYS A 903 -7.74 -28.75 -12.64
C LYS A 903 -9.09 -29.42 -12.38
N GLN A 904 -9.44 -29.68 -11.12
CA GLN A 904 -10.75 -30.23 -10.75
C GLN A 904 -11.92 -29.31 -11.15
N ILE A 905 -11.73 -27.99 -11.05
CA ILE A 905 -12.73 -27.00 -11.43
C ILE A 905 -12.92 -26.95 -12.95
N ARG A 906 -11.83 -26.98 -13.72
CA ARG A 906 -11.84 -26.75 -15.18
C ARG A 906 -12.10 -28.02 -15.99
N ASP A 907 -11.77 -29.20 -15.46
CA ASP A 907 -11.95 -30.50 -16.10
C ASP A 907 -12.82 -31.44 -15.24
N PRO A 908 -14.13 -31.52 -15.52
CA PRO A 908 -15.04 -32.41 -14.81
C PRO A 908 -14.74 -33.92 -14.99
N SER A 909 -13.93 -34.28 -15.99
CA SER A 909 -13.52 -35.67 -16.24
C SER A 909 -12.35 -36.12 -15.36
N PHE A 910 -11.68 -35.18 -14.68
CA PHE A 910 -10.60 -35.46 -13.75
C PHE A 910 -11.15 -36.03 -12.44
N HIS A 911 -11.33 -37.35 -12.39
CA HIS A 911 -11.78 -38.06 -11.21
C HIS A 911 -10.62 -38.37 -10.25
N VAL A 912 -10.77 -37.97 -8.99
CA VAL A 912 -9.81 -38.30 -7.93
C VAL A 912 -10.41 -39.30 -6.96
N LYS A 913 -9.58 -40.22 -6.48
CA LYS A 913 -9.93 -41.14 -5.40
C LYS A 913 -9.87 -40.41 -4.07
N VAL A 914 -11.04 -40.02 -3.56
CA VAL A 914 -11.19 -39.33 -2.28
C VAL A 914 -10.96 -40.32 -1.13
N ARG A 915 -10.16 -39.91 -0.14
CA ARG A 915 -9.93 -40.66 1.10
C ARG A 915 -11.09 -40.45 2.09
N PRO A 916 -11.24 -41.28 3.12
CA PRO A 916 -12.18 -41.01 4.20
C PRO A 916 -11.87 -39.66 4.88
N HIS A 917 -12.93 -38.95 5.30
CA HIS A 917 -12.82 -37.67 6.01
C HIS A 917 -11.92 -37.82 7.25
N LEU A 918 -10.90 -36.95 7.36
CA LEU A 918 -9.89 -36.96 8.41
C LEU A 918 -10.31 -36.10 9.61
N SER A 919 -10.98 -34.97 9.37
CA SER A 919 -11.37 -34.05 10.44
C SER A 919 -12.41 -34.67 11.38
N LYS A 920 -12.15 -34.58 12.69
CA LYS A 920 -13.04 -35.09 13.74
C LYS A 920 -13.88 -33.99 14.40
N ASP A 921 -13.99 -32.81 13.77
CA ASP A 921 -14.75 -31.68 14.31
C ASP A 921 -16.23 -32.04 14.50
N TYR A 922 -16.88 -31.42 15.50
CA TYR A 922 -18.29 -31.62 15.80
C TYR A 922 -19.15 -30.96 14.71
N MET A 923 -19.36 -31.64 13.58
CA MET A 923 -20.38 -31.25 12.60
C MET A 923 -21.76 -31.67 13.10
N GLU A 924 -22.72 -30.73 13.15
CA GLU A 924 -24.12 -30.99 13.54
C GLU A 924 -24.82 -31.92 12.54
N SER A 925 -24.31 -32.05 11.31
CA SER A 925 -24.86 -32.93 10.28
C SER A 925 -23.91 -34.06 9.85
N SER A 926 -24.49 -35.22 9.52
CA SER A 926 -23.78 -36.40 9.02
C SER A 926 -23.25 -36.28 7.57
N LYS A 927 -23.26 -35.08 6.97
CA LYS A 927 -22.83 -34.83 5.59
C LYS A 927 -22.09 -33.48 5.46
N PRO A 928 -20.75 -33.47 5.51
CA PRO A 928 -19.91 -32.26 5.42
C PRO A 928 -20.22 -31.38 4.20
N ALA A 929 -20.49 -31.99 3.04
CA ALA A 929 -20.85 -31.28 1.82
C ALA A 929 -22.13 -30.43 1.94
N ALA A 930 -23.12 -30.85 2.75
CA ALA A 930 -24.37 -30.12 2.92
C ALA A 930 -24.20 -28.85 3.77
N GLU A 931 -23.22 -28.82 4.68
CA GLU A 931 -22.86 -27.63 5.44
C GLU A 931 -22.04 -26.66 4.59
N LEU A 932 -21.06 -27.14 3.81
CA LEU A 932 -20.28 -26.31 2.89
C LEU A 932 -21.15 -25.58 1.86
N VAL A 933 -22.18 -26.26 1.33
CA VAL A 933 -23.19 -25.61 0.45
C VAL A 933 -23.98 -24.52 1.19
N LYS A 934 -24.25 -24.67 2.50
CA LYS A 934 -24.85 -23.58 3.30
C LYS A 934 -23.89 -22.42 3.50
N LEU A 935 -22.57 -22.66 3.49
CA LEU A 935 -21.57 -21.61 3.66
C LEU A 935 -21.46 -20.72 2.41
N ASN A 936 -21.59 -21.29 1.22
CA ASN A 936 -21.62 -20.54 -0.05
C ASN A 936 -22.73 -21.04 -1.00
N PRO A 937 -24.00 -20.67 -0.75
CA PRO A 937 -25.14 -21.19 -1.51
C PRO A 937 -25.24 -20.69 -2.96
N LYS A 938 -24.36 -19.75 -3.37
CA LYS A 938 -24.31 -19.19 -4.72
C LYS A 938 -23.19 -19.78 -5.57
N SER A 939 -22.38 -20.69 -5.03
CA SER A 939 -21.30 -21.33 -5.80
C SER A 939 -21.87 -22.19 -6.93
N GLU A 940 -21.32 -22.02 -8.13
CA GLU A 940 -21.63 -22.87 -9.29
C GLU A 940 -20.72 -24.11 -9.37
N TYR A 941 -19.71 -24.21 -8.49
CA TYR A 941 -18.75 -25.30 -8.44
C TYR A 941 -19.13 -26.36 -7.41
N ALA A 942 -18.46 -27.51 -7.46
CA ALA A 942 -18.64 -28.53 -6.44
C ALA A 942 -18.33 -27.93 -5.04
N PRO A 943 -19.09 -28.33 -4.00
CA PRO A 943 -19.01 -27.69 -2.69
C PRO A 943 -17.58 -27.67 -2.15
N GLY A 944 -17.12 -26.49 -1.72
CA GLY A 944 -15.80 -26.27 -1.11
C GLY A 944 -14.63 -26.00 -2.06
N LEU A 945 -14.72 -26.32 -3.36
CA LEU A 945 -13.63 -26.05 -4.31
C LEU A 945 -13.36 -24.54 -4.47
N GLU A 946 -14.42 -23.75 -4.59
CA GLU A 946 -14.30 -22.29 -4.71
C GLU A 946 -13.64 -21.68 -3.47
N ASP A 947 -14.06 -22.12 -2.28
CA ASP A 947 -13.51 -21.64 -1.00
C ASP A 947 -12.03 -22.01 -0.85
N THR A 948 -11.65 -23.24 -1.23
CA THR A 948 -10.25 -23.67 -1.29
C THR A 948 -9.43 -22.79 -2.23
N VAL A 949 -9.90 -22.52 -3.45
CA VAL A 949 -9.15 -21.63 -4.36
C VAL A 949 -9.04 -20.22 -3.79
N ILE A 950 -10.09 -19.66 -3.19
CA ILE A 950 -10.03 -18.34 -2.56
C ILE A 950 -8.98 -18.31 -1.45
N LEU A 951 -8.93 -19.34 -0.60
CA LEU A 951 -7.94 -19.46 0.47
C LEU A 951 -6.51 -19.57 -0.08
N THR A 952 -6.29 -20.39 -1.11
CA THR A 952 -4.96 -20.46 -1.75
C THR A 952 -4.56 -19.12 -2.35
N MET A 953 -5.47 -18.45 -3.06
CA MET A 953 -5.22 -17.14 -3.66
C MET A 953 -4.82 -16.11 -2.60
N LYS A 954 -5.53 -16.10 -1.48
CA LYS A 954 -5.26 -15.24 -0.33
C LYS A 954 -3.97 -15.57 0.38
N GLY A 955 -3.65 -16.85 0.57
CA GLY A 955 -2.46 -17.29 1.28
C GLY A 955 -1.19 -17.10 0.45
N ILE A 956 -1.18 -17.54 -0.82
CA ILE A 956 -0.11 -17.24 -1.78
C ILE A 956 0.05 -15.73 -1.88
N ALA A 957 -1.08 -15.01 -1.87
CA ALA A 957 -1.02 -13.57 -1.81
C ALA A 957 -0.29 -13.08 -0.56
N ALA A 958 -0.73 -13.42 0.64
CA ALA A 958 -0.06 -13.01 1.86
C ALA A 958 1.44 -13.35 1.83
N GLY A 959 1.85 -14.54 1.38
CA GLY A 959 3.26 -14.96 1.34
C GLY A 959 4.14 -14.23 0.32
N ASP A 960 3.66 -14.14 -0.93
CA ASP A 960 4.40 -13.50 -2.02
C ASP A 960 4.27 -11.97 -2.01
N TYR A 961 3.17 -11.43 -1.46
CA TYR A 961 2.82 -10.02 -1.65
C TYR A 961 3.66 -9.06 -0.85
N TYR A 962 4.23 -9.46 0.29
CA TYR A 962 4.97 -8.55 1.16
C TYR A 962 6.10 -7.78 0.47
N ARG A 963 6.48 -8.09 -0.78
CA ARG A 963 7.33 -7.19 -1.59
C ARG A 963 7.03 -7.07 -3.09
N TYR A 964 6.08 -7.82 -3.66
CA TYR A 964 6.04 -8.00 -5.13
C TYR A 964 4.85 -7.37 -5.86
N LEU A 965 3.62 -7.59 -5.40
CA LEU A 965 2.43 -7.16 -6.16
C LEU A 965 2.09 -5.67 -6.08
N ALA A 966 3.07 -4.93 -5.61
CA ALA A 966 3.10 -3.54 -5.35
C ALA A 966 3.01 -2.71 -6.64
N GLU A 967 2.06 -2.94 -7.56
CA GLU A 967 2.11 -2.31 -8.88
C GLU A 967 0.83 -1.61 -9.42
N PHE A 968 -0.42 -2.09 -9.41
CA PHE A 968 -1.30 -1.65 -10.52
C PHE A 968 -2.71 -1.07 -10.22
N LYS A 969 -2.84 0.25 -10.15
CA LYS A 969 -4.12 0.94 -10.30
C LYS A 969 -3.95 2.10 -11.29
N SER A 970 -4.35 1.97 -12.55
CA SER A 970 -5.05 2.98 -13.37
C SER A 970 -5.29 2.49 -14.81
N GLY A 971 -6.25 3.10 -15.50
CA GLY A 971 -6.25 3.40 -16.95
C GLY A 971 -5.82 2.37 -18.02
N ASN A 972 -6.67 2.00 -18.99
CA ASN A 972 -6.35 1.63 -20.39
C ASN A 972 -7.62 1.33 -21.23
N GLU A 973 -8.18 2.34 -21.89
CA GLU A 973 -8.94 2.22 -23.16
C GLU A 973 -8.12 2.99 -24.24
N ARG A 974 -8.10 2.76 -25.55
CA ARG A 974 -8.97 2.11 -26.53
C ARG A 974 -8.15 1.20 -27.48
N GLY A 975 -8.85 0.36 -28.24
CA GLY A 975 -8.29 -0.40 -29.37
C GLY A 975 -8.10 0.43 -30.63
#